data_AF-V5ABE5-F1
#
_entry.id   AF-V5ABE5-F1
#
_cell.length_a   1.000
_cell.length_b   1.000
_cell.length_c   1.000
_cell.angle_alpha   90.00
_cell.angle_beta   90.00
_cell.angle_gamma   90.00
#
_symmetry.space_group_name_H-M   'P 1'
#
loop_
_entity.id
_entity.type
_entity.pdbx_description
1 polymer ?
#
loop_
_entity_poly.entity_id
_entity_poly.type
_entity_poly.pdbx_seq_one_letter_code
_entity_poly.pdbx_strand_id
1 'polypeptide(L)'
;MGLMITAVVAGGIAAGQPVSTVDRNSTLENGATDQLKAVTSITKPPIPVTAASDSVSGAPKRQTTPSNGTETIDPVVFDSAASLLGEDDQPLDEESAVVVRTEPTARNRDEDGNGDAVSYAEQQRLPVVAVDETVVGVTGPFVTSNTDFANFGNEELLLNIYDELLGGSGTILHDEGHGQYYTLSENNGNDFRQFADYAETNGYTYRSTTDFQAELGDADAVVITSPSRAFTDTELAALKKFVADGGVVVLHHQSDFRDFDETANLDEIAAAVDVSFRFNDDQIYDTGNNAGASYRPVTSEFDREAGSYFTERDGLGLELTAAETYEVEVIDVADGDTIDVRFTDGTVETVRLVGIDTPETGDTDERAAEYEWIKDETALKAKGEAATAYAVDRLKGETVTLSFDENGKLRGDFGRLLGIIELSDGTTYNEAVVTAGLARVYDSGFSSHDEYWSLEAEARAAGRGIWALSDPAATAEIRDRPVEQLAFPTPVAVTGSTVPVRAETGEPLVAVDTDANVAVIGGPIIDETLVREEGGPGIEGYGNYPFFTNVIDHIRRETAGEGQPRTGPVVIDGGHGQFAAGFAVSAEDSVHYMRYLEGQSAGSGRITGLEGAVTLTGEAGPAIVEDGAPVARAVIVSTPTAELTAEERATLVKFADVGGAVVLVGSAVNTEHLDNFDPLIEVLGADVGFTTVPVTDEENNLAGNPSTPTTSNFEDSDSALFEPVTPADETEHTTTPGEGDETDIGMKTETEAGSETDETSETVTTSKSTPASEDQADSIPGFGPPIAVVAIVTTAVLLRRLDR
;
A
#
# COMPACT_ATOMS: atom_id res chain seq x y z
N MET A 1 48.82 13.69 -16.42
CA MET A 1 49.97 13.58 -15.49
C MET A 1 49.56 12.50 -14.49
N GLY A 2 50.21 11.32 -14.36
CA GLY A 2 51.61 11.06 -14.00
C GLY A 2 51.67 10.83 -12.47
N LEU A 3 52.28 9.80 -11.86
CA LEU A 3 53.30 8.78 -12.20
C LEU A 3 53.05 7.54 -11.27
N MET A 4 53.59 6.31 -11.34
CA MET A 4 54.54 5.49 -12.17
C MET A 4 54.16 3.99 -11.86
N ILE A 5 54.84 2.82 -11.96
CA ILE A 5 56.17 2.23 -12.27
C ILE A 5 55.88 0.87 -12.97
N THR A 6 56.11 0.64 -14.27
CA THR A 6 57.35 0.15 -14.94
C THR A 6 57.71 -1.35 -14.77
N ALA A 7 57.23 -2.17 -15.73
CA ALA A 7 57.90 -3.33 -16.36
C ALA A 7 57.23 -3.58 -17.73
N VAL A 8 57.82 -3.84 -18.92
CA VAL A 8 59.20 -4.08 -19.41
C VAL A 8 59.76 -5.49 -19.15
N VAL A 9 60.08 -6.37 -20.11
CA VAL A 9 59.88 -6.49 -21.59
C VAL A 9 60.31 -7.93 -22.02
N ALA A 10 59.99 -8.60 -23.14
CA ALA A 10 59.29 -8.35 -24.41
C ALA A 10 58.41 -9.60 -24.78
N GLY A 11 58.05 -10.02 -26.00
CA GLY A 11 58.34 -9.66 -27.41
C GLY A 11 58.16 -10.91 -28.31
N GLY A 12 57.77 -10.83 -29.59
CA GLY A 12 57.31 -9.69 -30.39
C GLY A 12 56.89 -10.11 -31.82
N ILE A 13 56.62 -9.11 -32.67
CA ILE A 13 57.01 -9.03 -34.11
C ILE A 13 56.56 -10.17 -35.06
N ALA A 14 55.82 -9.91 -36.16
CA ALA A 14 55.18 -8.68 -36.66
C ALA A 14 54.18 -8.99 -37.81
N ALA A 15 53.41 -7.95 -38.18
CA ALA A 15 52.84 -7.61 -39.50
C ALA A 15 52.57 -8.70 -40.59
N GLY A 16 51.41 -8.71 -41.25
CA GLY A 16 50.23 -7.85 -41.07
C GLY A 16 49.27 -7.81 -42.28
N GLN A 17 48.12 -7.17 -42.05
CA GLN A 17 47.40 -6.20 -42.90
C GLN A 17 47.62 -6.19 -44.45
N PRO A 18 46.58 -5.84 -45.24
CA PRO A 18 45.12 -5.95 -45.00
C PRO A 18 44.30 -6.27 -46.30
N VAL A 19 42.98 -6.06 -46.25
CA VAL A 19 42.06 -5.78 -47.40
C VAL A 19 41.81 -6.93 -48.40
N SER A 20 40.59 -7.13 -48.95
CA SER A 20 39.21 -6.94 -48.46
C SER A 20 38.25 -7.74 -49.37
N THR A 21 36.97 -7.81 -48.98
CA THR A 21 35.76 -7.90 -49.84
C THR A 21 35.89 -8.32 -51.32
N VAL A 22 35.10 -9.31 -51.76
CA VAL A 22 33.93 -9.10 -52.66
C VAL A 22 33.22 -10.44 -52.93
N ASP A 23 32.05 -10.60 -52.30
CA ASP A 23 30.73 -10.88 -52.91
C ASP A 23 30.45 -12.21 -53.68
N ARG A 24 29.16 -12.57 -53.73
CA ARG A 24 28.46 -13.53 -54.64
C ARG A 24 28.66 -15.03 -54.47
N ASN A 25 28.01 -15.54 -53.43
CA ASN A 25 26.74 -16.28 -53.57
C ASN A 25 26.42 -16.87 -54.98
N SER A 26 26.50 -18.19 -55.12
CA SER A 26 25.75 -18.96 -56.14
C SER A 26 25.44 -20.37 -55.63
N THR A 27 24.19 -20.81 -55.79
CA THR A 27 23.61 -22.07 -55.31
C THR A 27 23.89 -23.28 -56.24
N LEU A 28 23.25 -24.43 -55.92
CA LEU A 28 23.11 -25.66 -56.73
C LEU A 28 24.31 -26.66 -56.66
N GLU A 29 24.14 -27.99 -56.63
CA GLU A 29 22.98 -28.85 -56.31
C GLU A 29 23.43 -30.32 -56.10
N ASN A 30 22.60 -31.12 -55.40
CA ASN A 30 22.33 -32.58 -55.55
C ASN A 30 23.45 -33.63 -55.79
N GLY A 31 23.39 -34.73 -55.01
CA GLY A 31 24.09 -36.01 -55.25
C GLY A 31 24.73 -36.56 -53.96
N ALA A 32 24.18 -37.55 -53.23
CA ALA A 32 23.82 -38.93 -53.59
C ALA A 32 25.00 -39.73 -54.19
N THR A 33 25.38 -40.94 -53.71
CA THR A 33 24.84 -41.83 -52.65
C THR A 33 25.88 -42.91 -52.34
N ASP A 34 25.94 -43.45 -51.11
CA ASP A 34 25.76 -44.91 -50.86
C ASP A 34 25.90 -45.39 -49.39
N GLN A 35 24.95 -46.25 -48.99
CA GLN A 35 25.07 -47.53 -48.23
C GLN A 35 26.00 -47.59 -46.99
N LEU A 36 25.54 -48.06 -45.82
CA LEU A 36 25.15 -49.46 -45.62
C LEU A 36 24.24 -49.69 -44.38
N LYS A 37 23.21 -50.56 -44.52
CA LYS A 37 22.57 -51.48 -43.53
C LYS A 37 22.45 -50.99 -42.06
N ALA A 38 21.30 -50.68 -41.48
CA ALA A 38 19.95 -51.29 -41.50
C ALA A 38 19.80 -52.65 -40.77
N VAL A 39 19.07 -52.62 -39.64
CA VAL A 39 18.22 -53.71 -39.10
C VAL A 39 16.91 -53.07 -38.62
N THR A 40 15.76 -53.67 -38.98
CA THR A 40 14.38 -53.24 -38.64
C THR A 40 13.85 -53.99 -37.39
N SER A 41 12.73 -53.63 -36.73
CA SER A 41 11.39 -53.36 -37.29
C SER A 41 10.42 -52.68 -36.27
N ILE A 42 9.57 -51.71 -36.68
CA ILE A 42 8.10 -51.83 -37.00
C ILE A 42 7.20 -52.03 -35.76
N THR A 43 6.10 -51.31 -35.47
CA THR A 43 5.39 -50.08 -35.96
C THR A 43 4.36 -49.68 -34.85
N LYS A 44 3.83 -48.45 -34.73
CA LYS A 44 2.75 -47.82 -35.54
C LYS A 44 2.51 -46.34 -35.09
N PRO A 45 1.78 -45.49 -35.86
CA PRO A 45 1.67 -44.04 -35.60
C PRO A 45 0.31 -43.56 -35.03
N PRO A 46 0.24 -42.33 -34.50
CA PRO A 46 -0.97 -41.52 -34.35
C PRO A 46 -1.53 -40.98 -35.68
N ILE A 47 -2.63 -40.21 -35.60
CA ILE A 47 -3.42 -39.68 -36.73
C ILE A 47 -3.17 -38.16 -36.87
N PRO A 48 -3.06 -37.61 -38.10
CA PRO A 48 -2.96 -36.17 -38.29
C PRO A 48 -4.33 -35.49 -38.17
N VAL A 49 -4.42 -34.41 -37.38
CA VAL A 49 -5.50 -33.43 -37.44
C VAL A 49 -4.95 -32.17 -38.10
N THR A 50 -5.64 -31.67 -39.13
CA THR A 50 -5.24 -30.47 -39.87
C THR A 50 -5.95 -29.24 -39.33
N ALA A 51 -5.22 -28.37 -38.62
CA ALA A 51 -5.61 -26.97 -38.50
C ALA A 51 -5.32 -26.24 -39.83
N ALA A 52 -6.23 -25.39 -40.29
CA ALA A 52 -6.04 -24.61 -41.50
C ALA A 52 -5.33 -23.29 -41.16
N SER A 53 -4.36 -22.90 -41.99
CA SER A 53 -3.76 -21.57 -41.93
C SER A 53 -4.64 -20.58 -42.70
N ASP A 54 -5.02 -19.48 -42.05
CA ASP A 54 -5.19 -18.19 -42.71
C ASP A 54 -4.33 -17.16 -41.97
N SER A 55 -3.65 -16.29 -42.71
CA SER A 55 -2.62 -15.42 -42.18
C SER A 55 -2.85 -13.96 -42.56
N VAL A 56 -2.89 -13.08 -41.57
CA VAL A 56 -2.89 -11.63 -41.74
C VAL A 56 -1.83 -11.03 -40.82
N SER A 57 -0.99 -10.15 -41.38
CA SER A 57 0.00 -9.34 -40.68
C SER A 57 -0.66 -8.19 -39.91
N GLY A 58 -0.14 -7.68 -38.80
CA GLY A 58 1.12 -8.03 -38.14
C GLY A 58 1.80 -6.79 -37.57
N ALA A 59 2.01 -6.77 -36.26
CA ALA A 59 2.73 -5.73 -35.51
C ALA A 59 4.07 -6.30 -34.98
N PRO A 60 5.08 -5.46 -34.67
CA PRO A 60 6.38 -5.97 -34.23
C PRO A 60 6.28 -6.56 -32.82
N LYS A 61 6.37 -7.88 -32.69
CA LYS A 61 6.71 -8.49 -31.40
C LYS A 61 8.05 -7.90 -30.95
N ARG A 62 8.03 -7.13 -29.86
CA ARG A 62 9.23 -6.64 -29.18
C ARG A 62 10.07 -7.87 -28.86
N GLN A 63 11.33 -7.91 -29.30
CA GLN A 63 12.23 -8.96 -28.82
C GLN A 63 12.54 -8.63 -27.36
N THR A 64 11.85 -9.32 -26.45
CA THR A 64 12.37 -9.50 -25.10
C THR A 64 13.73 -10.19 -25.23
N THR A 65 14.78 -9.45 -24.89
CA THR A 65 16.07 -10.06 -24.58
C THR A 65 15.82 -10.98 -23.38
N PRO A 66 16.29 -12.25 -23.38
CA PRO A 66 16.12 -13.09 -22.21
C PRO A 66 16.79 -12.43 -21.00
N SER A 67 15.99 -12.09 -19.99
CA SER A 67 16.46 -11.91 -18.62
C SER A 67 16.96 -13.28 -18.16
N ASN A 68 18.24 -13.38 -17.79
CA ASN A 68 18.75 -14.56 -17.10
C ASN A 68 18.43 -14.45 -15.60
N GLY A 69 17.15 -14.42 -15.29
CA GLY A 69 16.60 -14.75 -13.98
C GLY A 69 15.60 -15.88 -14.20
N THR A 70 15.68 -16.93 -13.40
CA THR A 70 14.55 -17.85 -13.24
C THR A 70 13.51 -17.15 -12.41
N GLU A 71 12.34 -16.97 -12.99
CA GLU A 71 11.05 -16.75 -12.35
C GLU A 71 10.93 -17.63 -11.08
N THR A 72 10.46 -17.04 -9.98
CA THR A 72 10.56 -17.55 -8.60
C THR A 72 9.21 -17.40 -7.90
N ILE A 73 8.80 -18.41 -7.12
CA ILE A 73 7.54 -18.37 -6.36
C ILE A 73 7.43 -17.09 -5.52
N ASP A 74 6.20 -16.66 -5.29
CA ASP A 74 5.88 -15.51 -4.43
C ASP A 74 6.30 -15.76 -2.96
N PRO A 75 6.35 -14.70 -2.11
CA PRO A 75 6.59 -14.86 -0.68
C PRO A 75 5.62 -15.86 -0.05
N VAL A 76 6.06 -16.60 0.96
CA VAL A 76 5.20 -17.58 1.64
C VAL A 76 4.74 -17.06 3.01
N VAL A 77 3.52 -17.38 3.39
CA VAL A 77 2.91 -17.04 4.68
C VAL A 77 2.87 -18.26 5.60
N PHE A 78 3.15 -18.07 6.88
CA PHE A 78 2.98 -19.12 7.89
C PHE A 78 2.01 -18.63 8.97
N ASP A 79 0.77 -19.11 8.94
CA ASP A 79 -0.19 -18.89 10.03
C ASP A 79 0.17 -19.79 11.22
N SER A 80 0.09 -19.28 12.46
CA SER A 80 0.26 -20.09 13.68
C SER A 80 1.57 -20.91 13.68
N ALA A 81 2.64 -20.26 13.21
CA ALA A 81 3.95 -20.86 13.02
C ALA A 81 4.75 -20.93 14.31
N ALA A 82 5.44 -22.05 14.53
CA ALA A 82 6.57 -22.15 15.45
C ALA A 82 7.90 -22.05 14.69
N SER A 83 9.03 -22.14 15.40
CA SER A 83 10.35 -22.37 14.82
C SER A 83 10.77 -23.84 14.85
N LEU A 84 11.79 -24.20 14.06
CA LEU A 84 12.46 -25.50 14.11
C LEU A 84 13.67 -25.47 15.06
N LEU A 85 14.12 -26.63 15.53
CA LEU A 85 15.32 -26.84 16.36
C LEU A 85 16.23 -27.91 15.77
N GLY A 86 17.46 -28.04 16.28
CA GLY A 86 18.41 -29.10 15.90
C GLY A 86 18.13 -30.43 16.62
N GLU A 87 18.84 -31.49 16.22
CA GLU A 87 18.73 -32.83 16.84
C GLU A 87 19.09 -32.91 18.33
N ASP A 88 19.71 -31.85 18.88
CA ASP A 88 20.14 -31.69 20.27
C ASP A 88 19.27 -30.72 21.09
N ASP A 89 18.07 -30.40 20.59
CA ASP A 89 17.08 -29.52 21.20
C ASP A 89 17.58 -28.08 21.38
N GLN A 90 18.48 -27.60 20.49
CA GLN A 90 19.06 -26.25 20.47
C GLN A 90 18.70 -25.48 19.18
N PRO A 91 18.91 -24.15 19.11
CA PRO A 91 18.69 -23.36 17.90
C PRO A 91 19.38 -23.94 16.65
N LEU A 92 18.63 -24.09 15.56
CA LEU A 92 19.08 -24.71 14.31
C LEU A 92 19.89 -23.73 13.45
N ASP A 93 21.15 -23.59 13.86
CA ASP A 93 22.20 -22.78 13.21
C ASP A 93 22.78 -23.43 11.94
N GLU A 94 22.57 -24.73 11.68
CA GLU A 94 23.13 -25.38 10.49
C GLU A 94 22.35 -25.01 9.21
N GLU A 95 23.09 -24.67 8.14
CA GLU A 95 22.54 -24.17 6.88
C GLU A 95 21.97 -25.30 6.00
N SER A 96 22.54 -26.51 6.05
CA SER A 96 22.37 -27.53 4.99
C SER A 96 21.03 -28.27 4.91
N ALA A 97 20.11 -28.02 5.84
CA ALA A 97 18.76 -28.62 5.85
C ALA A 97 17.63 -27.59 5.86
N VAL A 98 17.91 -26.31 6.14
CA VAL A 98 16.87 -25.28 6.29
C VAL A 98 16.71 -24.52 4.98
N VAL A 99 15.55 -24.68 4.34
CA VAL A 99 15.27 -24.12 3.00
C VAL A 99 14.48 -22.80 3.03
N VAL A 100 13.71 -22.54 4.10
CA VAL A 100 13.08 -21.24 4.35
C VAL A 100 13.32 -20.80 5.79
N ARG A 101 13.68 -19.52 5.96
CA ARG A 101 13.76 -18.83 7.26
C ARG A 101 12.86 -17.60 7.25
N THR A 102 12.50 -17.08 8.42
CA THR A 102 11.75 -15.82 8.56
C THR A 102 12.59 -14.59 8.21
N GLU A 103 11.93 -13.45 8.03
CA GLU A 103 12.59 -12.14 8.02
C GLU A 103 13.30 -11.82 9.37
N PRO A 104 14.31 -10.93 9.41
CA PRO A 104 15.02 -10.54 10.64
C PRO A 104 14.19 -9.75 11.67
N THR A 105 12.96 -9.38 11.32
CA THR A 105 11.99 -8.71 12.18
C THR A 105 11.25 -9.69 13.10
N ALA A 106 11.21 -10.96 12.74
CA ALA A 106 10.52 -12.00 13.49
C ALA A 106 11.19 -12.32 14.83
N ARG A 107 10.40 -12.82 15.77
CA ARG A 107 10.79 -13.22 17.13
C ARG A 107 9.95 -14.42 17.54
N ASN A 108 10.55 -15.40 18.20
CA ASN A 108 9.79 -16.48 18.84
C ASN A 108 9.42 -16.14 20.29
N ARG A 109 8.39 -16.79 20.82
CA ARG A 109 7.92 -16.61 22.19
C ARG A 109 7.23 -17.87 22.73
N ASP A 110 7.54 -18.15 24.00
CA ASP A 110 6.74 -18.90 24.98
C ASP A 110 5.40 -18.16 25.24
N GLU A 111 4.30 -18.63 24.63
CA GLU A 111 2.97 -18.01 24.69
C GLU A 111 2.08 -18.67 25.75
N ASP A 112 2.14 -19.99 25.90
CA ASP A 112 1.45 -20.73 26.97
C ASP A 112 2.02 -20.40 28.37
N GLY A 113 3.33 -20.19 28.49
CA GLY A 113 4.03 -19.78 29.71
C GLY A 113 4.55 -20.93 30.58
N ASN A 114 4.63 -22.16 30.07
CA ASN A 114 5.12 -23.33 30.83
C ASN A 114 6.65 -23.40 30.88
N GLY A 115 7.35 -22.99 29.81
CA GLY A 115 8.80 -22.79 29.76
C GLY A 115 9.66 -23.94 29.21
N ASP A 116 9.14 -24.75 28.27
CA ASP A 116 9.92 -25.65 27.42
C ASP A 116 10.42 -24.99 26.10
N ALA A 117 9.73 -23.96 25.61
CA ALA A 117 10.15 -23.07 24.51
C ALA A 117 11.64 -22.70 24.48
N VAL A 118 12.33 -22.97 23.37
CA VAL A 118 13.75 -22.61 23.17
C VAL A 118 13.86 -21.24 22.48
N SER A 119 14.23 -20.20 23.23
CA SER A 119 14.35 -18.83 22.70
C SER A 119 15.51 -18.65 21.72
N TYR A 120 15.23 -18.04 20.56
CA TYR A 120 16.23 -17.59 19.59
C TYR A 120 16.80 -16.21 19.94
N ALA A 121 17.93 -15.82 19.31
CA ALA A 121 18.53 -14.50 19.52
C ALA A 121 17.78 -13.38 18.76
N GLU A 122 17.81 -12.14 19.28
CA GLU A 122 17.23 -11.00 18.57
C GLU A 122 17.87 -10.82 17.17
N GLN A 123 17.04 -10.64 16.15
CA GLN A 123 17.40 -10.52 14.72
C GLN A 123 17.99 -11.81 14.09
N GLN A 124 17.91 -12.96 14.76
CA GLN A 124 18.19 -14.25 14.13
C GLN A 124 16.99 -14.70 13.29
N ARG A 125 17.21 -14.97 11.99
CA ARG A 125 16.17 -15.51 11.10
C ARG A 125 15.80 -16.94 11.52
N LEU A 126 14.54 -17.12 11.89
CA LEU A 126 14.02 -18.35 12.48
C LEU A 126 13.79 -19.40 11.38
N PRO A 127 14.22 -20.66 11.56
CA PRO A 127 13.98 -21.72 10.59
C PRO A 127 12.52 -22.18 10.65
N VAL A 128 11.85 -22.24 9.48
CA VAL A 128 10.40 -22.53 9.35
C VAL A 128 10.09 -23.62 8.32
N VAL A 129 11.01 -23.88 7.37
CA VAL A 129 10.95 -25.08 6.53
C VAL A 129 12.32 -25.74 6.46
N ALA A 130 12.36 -27.05 6.72
CA ALA A 130 13.54 -27.89 6.58
C ALA A 130 13.25 -29.14 5.73
N VAL A 131 14.26 -29.61 5.00
CA VAL A 131 14.21 -30.84 4.18
C VAL A 131 15.46 -31.66 4.48
N ASP A 132 15.28 -32.88 4.99
CA ASP A 132 16.35 -33.83 5.32
C ASP A 132 16.08 -35.19 4.63
N GLU A 133 16.91 -35.51 3.63
CA GLU A 133 16.71 -36.55 2.61
C GLU A 133 15.29 -36.61 2.00
N THR A 134 14.35 -37.37 2.59
CA THR A 134 12.94 -37.47 2.13
C THR A 134 11.93 -37.01 3.18
N VAL A 135 12.37 -36.36 4.25
CA VAL A 135 11.51 -35.88 5.33
C VAL A 135 11.52 -34.36 5.35
N VAL A 136 10.32 -33.78 5.42
CA VAL A 136 10.08 -32.33 5.34
C VAL A 136 9.45 -31.87 6.65
N GLY A 137 10.08 -30.91 7.32
CA GLY A 137 9.53 -30.19 8.45
C GLY A 137 8.98 -28.84 8.00
N VAL A 138 7.70 -28.61 8.22
CA VAL A 138 6.98 -27.36 7.90
C VAL A 138 6.29 -26.85 9.16
N THR A 139 6.39 -25.56 9.43
CA THR A 139 5.72 -24.90 10.55
C THR A 139 4.42 -24.24 10.10
N GLY A 140 3.35 -24.39 10.89
CA GLY A 140 2.00 -23.94 10.55
C GLY A 140 1.24 -24.91 9.62
N PRO A 141 -0.11 -24.79 9.53
CA PRO A 141 -0.96 -25.53 8.60
C PRO A 141 -0.83 -24.98 7.17
N PHE A 142 0.40 -25.02 6.64
CA PHE A 142 0.92 -24.24 5.52
C PHE A 142 0.07 -24.15 4.22
N VAL A 143 -0.81 -25.12 3.93
CA VAL A 143 -1.62 -25.16 2.70
C VAL A 143 -3.10 -25.45 2.96
N THR A 144 -3.67 -24.95 4.06
CA THR A 144 -5.11 -25.03 4.30
C THR A 144 -5.92 -24.20 3.31
N SER A 145 -7.18 -24.58 3.06
CA SER A 145 -8.15 -23.93 2.16
C SER A 145 -8.60 -22.52 2.60
N ASN A 146 -7.94 -21.93 3.59
CA ASN A 146 -8.04 -20.53 4.01
C ASN A 146 -6.72 -19.74 3.86
N THR A 147 -5.68 -20.36 3.29
CA THR A 147 -4.47 -19.67 2.84
C THR A 147 -4.79 -18.84 1.60
N ASP A 148 -4.21 -17.65 1.53
CA ASP A 148 -4.40 -16.72 0.42
C ASP A 148 -3.41 -17.02 -0.71
N PHE A 149 -3.70 -18.08 -1.47
CA PHE A 149 -2.90 -18.50 -2.62
C PHE A 149 -2.91 -17.48 -3.79
N ALA A 150 -3.67 -16.39 -3.69
CA ALA A 150 -3.65 -15.29 -4.66
C ALA A 150 -2.62 -14.20 -4.33
N ASN A 151 -1.91 -14.31 -3.20
CA ASN A 151 -0.82 -13.42 -2.80
C ASN A 151 0.39 -14.15 -2.15
N PHE A 152 0.35 -15.48 -1.98
CA PHE A 152 1.44 -16.27 -1.38
C PHE A 152 1.63 -17.65 -2.05
N GLY A 153 2.85 -17.96 -2.51
CA GLY A 153 3.22 -19.20 -3.22
C GLY A 153 3.34 -20.46 -2.34
N ASN A 154 2.43 -20.64 -1.38
CA ASN A 154 2.47 -21.72 -0.40
C ASN A 154 2.21 -23.10 -1.01
N GLU A 155 1.20 -23.19 -1.88
CA GLU A 155 0.91 -24.37 -2.70
C GLU A 155 2.03 -24.65 -3.71
N GLU A 156 2.62 -23.60 -4.28
CA GLU A 156 3.75 -23.75 -5.20
C GLU A 156 4.95 -24.38 -4.49
N LEU A 157 5.34 -23.87 -3.30
CA LEU A 157 6.47 -24.41 -2.55
C LEU A 157 6.26 -25.88 -2.21
N LEU A 158 5.09 -26.24 -1.66
CA LEU A 158 4.84 -27.61 -1.25
C LEU A 158 4.72 -28.57 -2.46
N LEU A 159 4.18 -28.12 -3.59
CA LEU A 159 4.13 -28.93 -4.81
C LEU A 159 5.51 -29.05 -5.48
N ASN A 160 6.33 -27.99 -5.49
CA ASN A 160 7.73 -28.06 -5.92
C ASN A 160 8.54 -29.07 -5.07
N ILE A 161 8.30 -29.12 -3.76
CA ILE A 161 8.91 -30.12 -2.84
C ILE A 161 8.45 -31.54 -3.22
N TYR A 162 7.16 -31.77 -3.49
CA TYR A 162 6.70 -33.08 -3.99
C TYR A 162 7.28 -33.44 -5.37
N ASP A 163 7.46 -32.48 -6.28
CA ASP A 163 8.01 -32.73 -7.61
C ASP A 163 9.49 -33.14 -7.55
N GLU A 164 10.31 -32.48 -6.72
CA GLU A 164 11.72 -32.83 -6.53
C GLU A 164 11.89 -34.19 -5.84
N LEU A 165 11.11 -34.47 -4.79
CA LEU A 165 11.25 -35.69 -3.99
C LEU A 165 10.58 -36.94 -4.60
N LEU A 166 9.46 -36.77 -5.33
CA LEU A 166 8.69 -37.88 -5.91
C LEU A 166 8.81 -37.98 -7.44
N GLY A 167 9.29 -36.93 -8.12
CA GLY A 167 9.46 -36.91 -9.57
C GLY A 167 8.20 -36.62 -10.39
N GLY A 168 7.26 -35.83 -9.84
CA GLY A 168 6.07 -35.33 -10.56
C GLY A 168 4.88 -36.28 -10.66
N SER A 169 4.78 -37.28 -9.78
CA SER A 169 3.55 -38.08 -9.57
C SER A 169 3.70 -38.97 -8.33
N GLY A 170 2.59 -39.29 -7.65
CA GLY A 170 2.60 -40.21 -6.51
C GLY A 170 1.27 -40.24 -5.75
N THR A 171 1.15 -41.19 -4.83
CA THR A 171 0.02 -41.30 -3.89
C THR A 171 0.38 -40.64 -2.57
N ILE A 172 -0.30 -39.55 -2.24
CA ILE A 172 -0.14 -38.80 -0.99
C ILE A 172 -1.21 -39.25 0.01
N LEU A 173 -0.78 -39.67 1.20
CA LEU A 173 -1.62 -40.22 2.26
C LEU A 173 -1.67 -39.29 3.47
N HIS A 174 -2.79 -38.59 3.65
CA HIS A 174 -3.01 -37.67 4.76
C HIS A 174 -3.49 -38.45 5.99
N ASP A 175 -2.81 -38.31 7.13
CA ASP A 175 -3.24 -39.00 8.36
C ASP A 175 -4.38 -38.24 9.05
N GLU A 176 -5.50 -38.93 9.25
CA GLU A 176 -6.59 -38.52 10.15
C GLU A 176 -6.74 -39.54 11.31
N GLY A 177 -5.84 -40.54 11.37
CA GLY A 177 -5.86 -41.66 12.31
C GLY A 177 -5.46 -41.30 13.73
N HIS A 178 -4.62 -40.27 13.92
CA HIS A 178 -4.07 -39.88 15.23
C HIS A 178 -4.78 -38.70 15.90
N GLY A 179 -5.75 -38.08 15.22
CA GLY A 179 -6.63 -37.06 15.81
C GLY A 179 -6.20 -35.64 15.46
N GLN A 180 -5.75 -35.48 14.23
CA GLN A 180 -5.46 -34.21 13.59
C GLN A 180 -6.66 -33.26 13.64
N TYR A 181 -6.38 -31.97 13.82
CA TYR A 181 -7.38 -30.91 13.67
C TYR A 181 -7.65 -30.58 12.19
N TYR A 182 -6.60 -30.63 11.37
CA TYR A 182 -6.66 -30.39 9.94
C TYR A 182 -7.00 -31.69 9.20
N THR A 183 -7.96 -31.62 8.30
CA THR A 183 -8.48 -32.79 7.56
C THR A 183 -8.35 -32.60 6.06
N LEU A 184 -8.48 -33.69 5.29
CA LEU A 184 -8.67 -33.58 3.84
C LEU A 184 -10.11 -33.15 3.47
N SER A 185 -11.08 -33.50 4.31
CA SER A 185 -12.47 -33.07 4.14
C SER A 185 -12.74 -31.67 4.71
N GLU A 186 -13.73 -30.96 4.15
CA GLU A 186 -14.09 -29.57 4.49
C GLU A 186 -14.29 -29.34 6.00
N ASN A 187 -13.54 -28.37 6.54
CA ASN A 187 -13.46 -28.05 7.97
C ASN A 187 -13.41 -26.52 8.21
N ASN A 188 -14.35 -25.80 7.60
CA ASN A 188 -14.42 -24.33 7.63
C ASN A 188 -13.10 -23.65 7.18
N GLY A 189 -12.41 -24.21 6.18
CA GLY A 189 -11.12 -23.72 5.69
C GLY A 189 -9.91 -24.35 6.39
N ASN A 190 -10.06 -24.96 7.57
CA ASN A 190 -9.00 -25.69 8.29
C ASN A 190 -8.85 -27.11 7.71
N ASP A 191 -8.78 -27.20 6.38
CA ASP A 191 -8.72 -28.43 5.60
C ASP A 191 -7.77 -28.27 4.43
N PHE A 192 -7.18 -29.37 3.96
CA PHE A 192 -6.18 -29.37 2.87
C PHE A 192 -6.82 -29.54 1.47
N ARG A 193 -8.15 -29.34 1.33
CA ARG A 193 -8.88 -29.73 0.12
C ARG A 193 -8.43 -28.99 -1.14
N GLN A 194 -8.31 -27.66 -1.10
CA GLN A 194 -7.90 -26.89 -2.28
C GLN A 194 -6.51 -27.32 -2.77
N PHE A 195 -5.56 -27.47 -1.86
CA PHE A 195 -4.22 -27.97 -2.16
C PHE A 195 -4.25 -29.41 -2.71
N ALA A 196 -5.12 -30.28 -2.18
CA ALA A 196 -5.27 -31.64 -2.68
C ALA A 196 -5.83 -31.66 -4.12
N ASP A 197 -6.86 -30.87 -4.42
CA ASP A 197 -7.42 -30.72 -5.77
C ASP A 197 -6.36 -30.16 -6.77
N TYR A 198 -5.50 -29.23 -6.30
CA TYR A 198 -4.34 -28.71 -7.04
C TYR A 198 -3.28 -29.79 -7.30
N ALA A 199 -2.91 -30.58 -6.29
CA ALA A 199 -1.95 -31.66 -6.42
C ALA A 199 -2.46 -32.80 -7.34
N GLU A 200 -3.74 -33.16 -7.26
CA GLU A 200 -4.35 -34.14 -8.18
C GLU A 200 -4.38 -33.62 -9.63
N THR A 201 -4.66 -32.32 -9.82
CA THR A 201 -4.57 -31.67 -11.13
C THR A 201 -3.16 -31.73 -11.71
N ASN A 202 -2.14 -31.62 -10.86
CA ASN A 202 -0.72 -31.74 -11.20
C ASN A 202 -0.20 -33.19 -11.25
N GLY A 203 -1.06 -34.21 -11.14
CA GLY A 203 -0.71 -35.61 -11.42
C GLY A 203 -0.46 -36.50 -10.20
N TYR A 204 -0.74 -36.01 -8.99
CA TYR A 204 -0.75 -36.81 -7.77
C TYR A 204 -2.11 -37.52 -7.56
N THR A 205 -2.23 -38.28 -6.47
CA THR A 205 -3.49 -38.83 -5.97
C THR A 205 -3.51 -38.63 -4.47
N TYR A 206 -4.47 -37.87 -3.96
CA TYR A 206 -4.48 -37.37 -2.58
C TYR A 206 -5.63 -37.99 -1.79
N ARG A 207 -5.35 -38.67 -0.67
CA ARG A 207 -6.37 -39.39 0.11
C ARG A 207 -6.07 -39.37 1.60
N SER A 208 -7.09 -39.24 2.44
CA SER A 208 -6.93 -39.40 3.89
C SER A 208 -7.09 -40.85 4.34
N THR A 209 -6.59 -41.16 5.53
CA THR A 209 -6.73 -42.48 6.15
C THR A 209 -6.93 -42.40 7.66
N THR A 210 -7.53 -43.46 8.22
CA THR A 210 -7.62 -43.70 9.67
C THR A 210 -7.08 -45.08 10.09
N ASP A 211 -6.49 -45.82 9.15
CA ASP A 211 -5.79 -47.10 9.38
C ASP A 211 -4.36 -46.97 8.83
N PHE A 212 -3.63 -45.96 9.34
CA PHE A 212 -2.34 -45.48 8.84
C PHE A 212 -1.35 -46.62 8.58
N GLN A 213 -1.19 -47.52 9.57
CA GLN A 213 -0.26 -48.65 9.48
C GLN A 213 -0.62 -49.66 8.39
N ALA A 214 -1.90 -49.78 8.01
CA ALA A 214 -2.35 -50.71 6.96
C ALA A 214 -2.15 -50.13 5.55
N GLU A 215 -2.28 -48.80 5.40
CA GLU A 215 -2.32 -48.14 4.08
C GLU A 215 -1.01 -47.43 3.68
N LEU A 216 -0.09 -47.21 4.62
CA LEU A 216 1.27 -46.67 4.38
C LEU A 216 2.06 -47.44 3.31
N GLY A 217 1.77 -48.73 3.11
CA GLY A 217 2.40 -49.55 2.07
C GLY A 217 1.89 -49.33 0.65
N ASP A 218 0.79 -48.59 0.48
CA ASP A 218 0.18 -48.18 -0.79
C ASP A 218 0.25 -46.64 -0.95
N ALA A 219 1.31 -46.02 -0.44
CA ALA A 219 1.60 -44.58 -0.52
C ALA A 219 3.03 -44.35 -1.04
N ASP A 220 3.25 -43.19 -1.66
CA ASP A 220 4.58 -42.70 -2.06
C ASP A 220 5.02 -41.55 -1.13
N ALA A 221 4.05 -40.78 -0.60
CA ALA A 221 4.26 -39.80 0.46
C ALA A 221 3.17 -39.84 1.53
N VAL A 222 3.47 -39.34 2.73
CA VAL A 222 2.50 -39.11 3.81
C VAL A 222 2.52 -37.68 4.32
N VAL A 223 1.37 -37.18 4.77
CA VAL A 223 1.20 -35.87 5.42
C VAL A 223 0.67 -36.10 6.83
N ILE A 224 1.38 -35.57 7.82
CA ILE A 224 1.03 -35.66 9.24
C ILE A 224 1.04 -34.24 9.81
N THR A 225 -0.14 -33.69 10.10
CA THR A 225 -0.27 -32.47 10.90
C THR A 225 -0.28 -32.81 12.40
N SER A 226 0.01 -31.84 13.29
CA SER A 226 -0.03 -31.93 14.76
C SER A 226 -1.03 -32.98 15.28
N PRO A 227 -0.56 -34.18 15.72
CA PRO A 227 -1.42 -35.32 15.99
C PRO A 227 -1.74 -35.42 17.48
N SER A 228 -3.01 -35.31 17.88
CA SER A 228 -3.41 -35.31 19.30
C SER A 228 -3.30 -36.65 20.06
N ARG A 229 -2.59 -37.61 19.47
CA ARG A 229 -2.22 -38.90 20.07
C ARG A 229 -0.89 -39.36 19.48
N ALA A 230 0.08 -39.65 20.35
CA ALA A 230 1.32 -40.33 19.98
C ALA A 230 1.10 -41.58 19.12
N PHE A 231 1.96 -41.76 18.12
CA PHE A 231 2.03 -42.95 17.26
C PHE A 231 2.59 -44.13 18.08
N THR A 232 2.19 -45.37 17.80
CA THR A 232 2.75 -46.51 18.55
C THR A 232 4.15 -46.90 18.06
N ASP A 233 4.91 -47.62 18.90
CA ASP A 233 6.16 -48.35 18.54
C ASP A 233 6.10 -49.01 17.15
N THR A 234 4.92 -49.48 16.72
CA THR A 234 4.73 -50.23 15.47
C THR A 234 4.51 -49.31 14.27
N GLU A 235 3.84 -48.17 14.46
CA GLU A 235 3.69 -47.15 13.41
C GLU A 235 4.98 -46.35 13.23
N LEU A 236 5.66 -45.97 14.32
CA LEU A 236 6.99 -45.35 14.28
C LEU A 236 8.02 -46.25 13.57
N ALA A 237 8.01 -47.55 13.85
CA ALA A 237 8.86 -48.52 13.14
C ALA A 237 8.44 -48.74 11.68
N ALA A 238 7.17 -48.47 11.32
CA ALA A 238 6.70 -48.51 9.93
C ALA A 238 7.12 -47.24 9.17
N LEU A 239 7.03 -46.05 9.78
CA LEU A 239 7.53 -44.78 9.26
C LEU A 239 9.04 -44.82 9.01
N LYS A 240 9.85 -45.25 9.99
CA LYS A 240 11.30 -45.39 9.80
C LYS A 240 11.65 -46.35 8.66
N LYS A 241 10.85 -47.39 8.44
CA LYS A 241 11.00 -48.32 7.30
C LYS A 241 10.54 -47.69 5.98
N PHE A 242 9.52 -46.85 5.99
CA PHE A 242 8.98 -46.17 4.82
C PHE A 242 9.98 -45.15 4.27
N VAL A 243 10.52 -44.28 5.13
CA VAL A 243 11.64 -43.37 4.80
C VAL A 243 12.84 -44.15 4.28
N ALA A 244 13.26 -45.21 4.96
CA ALA A 244 14.41 -46.04 4.54
C ALA A 244 14.19 -46.86 3.24
N ASP A 245 12.95 -46.99 2.75
CA ASP A 245 12.62 -47.55 1.43
C ASP A 245 12.46 -46.46 0.35
N GLY A 246 12.55 -45.17 0.71
CA GLY A 246 12.49 -44.00 -0.18
C GLY A 246 11.17 -43.21 -0.16
N GLY A 247 10.27 -43.47 0.79
CA GLY A 247 9.01 -42.75 0.93
C GLY A 247 9.18 -41.35 1.57
N VAL A 248 8.32 -40.41 1.17
CA VAL A 248 8.38 -39.00 1.63
C VAL A 248 7.47 -38.75 2.83
N VAL A 249 7.95 -38.06 3.85
CA VAL A 249 7.17 -37.72 5.06
C VAL A 249 7.13 -36.20 5.23
N VAL A 250 5.95 -35.60 5.16
CA VAL A 250 5.75 -34.17 5.44
C VAL A 250 5.09 -34.01 6.81
N LEU A 251 5.79 -33.32 7.71
CA LEU A 251 5.37 -33.04 9.07
C LEU A 251 4.98 -31.55 9.16
N HIS A 252 3.70 -31.28 9.46
CA HIS A 252 3.20 -29.93 9.72
C HIS A 252 3.00 -29.73 11.22
N HIS A 253 3.80 -28.85 11.81
CA HIS A 253 3.71 -28.45 13.21
C HIS A 253 2.84 -27.20 13.39
N GLN A 254 2.42 -26.90 14.62
CA GLN A 254 1.61 -25.73 14.96
C GLN A 254 2.08 -25.15 16.30
N SER A 255 2.13 -23.82 16.40
CA SER A 255 2.56 -23.09 17.59
C SER A 255 1.77 -23.40 18.86
N ASP A 256 2.42 -23.23 20.01
CA ASP A 256 1.98 -23.44 21.41
C ASP A 256 0.74 -22.64 21.88
N PHE A 257 0.01 -21.98 20.96
CA PHE A 257 -1.04 -21.00 21.29
C PHE A 257 -2.20 -21.62 22.09
N ARG A 258 -2.05 -21.55 23.42
CA ARG A 258 -2.95 -22.04 24.48
C ARG A 258 -2.89 -23.56 24.75
N ASP A 259 -1.69 -24.17 24.85
CA ASP A 259 -1.56 -25.60 25.25
C ASP A 259 -2.30 -26.48 24.21
N PHE A 260 -1.91 -26.28 22.94
CA PHE A 260 -2.51 -26.83 21.71
C PHE A 260 -1.47 -27.25 20.65
N ASP A 261 -0.19 -27.07 20.97
CA ASP A 261 0.91 -27.87 20.47
C ASP A 261 0.65 -29.37 20.63
N GLU A 262 1.27 -30.16 19.75
CA GLU A 262 1.46 -31.61 19.95
C GLU A 262 2.93 -31.94 19.62
N THR A 263 3.84 -31.02 19.96
CA THR A 263 5.26 -30.99 19.61
C THR A 263 5.95 -32.29 19.98
N ALA A 264 5.73 -32.76 21.21
CA ALA A 264 6.28 -34.03 21.70
C ALA A 264 5.86 -35.25 20.85
N ASN A 265 4.66 -35.25 20.24
CA ASN A 265 4.20 -36.34 19.36
C ASN A 265 4.84 -36.25 17.97
N LEU A 266 5.10 -35.03 17.45
CA LEU A 266 5.82 -34.81 16.19
C LEU A 266 7.32 -35.08 16.33
N ASP A 267 7.94 -34.73 17.45
CA ASP A 267 9.34 -35.02 17.72
C ASP A 267 9.61 -36.50 18.04
N GLU A 268 8.65 -37.23 18.60
CA GLU A 268 8.74 -38.70 18.66
C GLU A 268 8.77 -39.31 17.25
N ILE A 269 8.05 -38.73 16.29
CA ILE A 269 8.14 -39.12 14.87
C ILE A 269 9.50 -38.73 14.27
N ALA A 270 9.94 -37.48 14.45
CA ALA A 270 11.22 -36.98 13.92
C ALA A 270 12.42 -37.80 14.43
N ALA A 271 12.48 -38.05 15.74
CA ALA A 271 13.49 -38.91 16.36
C ALA A 271 13.36 -40.38 15.92
N ALA A 272 12.15 -40.87 15.65
CA ALA A 272 11.98 -42.21 15.08
C ALA A 272 12.51 -42.30 13.64
N VAL A 273 12.37 -41.28 12.79
CA VAL A 273 12.86 -41.30 11.41
C VAL A 273 14.35 -40.96 11.24
N ASP A 274 15.04 -40.48 12.29
CA ASP A 274 16.49 -40.08 12.33
C ASP A 274 16.83 -38.71 11.68
N VAL A 275 15.91 -37.74 11.64
CA VAL A 275 16.20 -36.42 11.01
C VAL A 275 17.00 -35.46 11.90
N SER A 276 17.71 -34.53 11.25
CA SER A 276 18.56 -33.51 11.88
C SER A 276 17.81 -32.37 12.58
N PHE A 277 16.49 -32.29 12.44
CA PHE A 277 15.65 -31.22 12.99
C PHE A 277 14.58 -31.72 13.97
N ARG A 278 14.14 -30.82 14.85
CA ARG A 278 13.02 -30.96 15.79
C ARG A 278 12.08 -29.76 15.64
N PHE A 279 10.94 -29.79 16.31
CA PHE A 279 10.03 -28.65 16.40
C PHE A 279 10.21 -27.91 17.74
N ASN A 280 9.97 -26.60 17.74
CA ASN A 280 10.01 -25.81 18.97
C ASN A 280 8.60 -25.64 19.54
N ASP A 281 8.46 -25.69 20.86
CA ASP A 281 7.23 -25.25 21.54
C ASP A 281 7.23 -23.72 21.64
N ASP A 282 6.94 -23.05 20.53
CA ASP A 282 6.85 -21.59 20.49
C ASP A 282 5.82 -21.07 19.49
N GLN A 283 5.54 -19.76 19.58
CA GLN A 283 4.87 -18.99 18.56
C GLN A 283 5.80 -17.93 17.97
N ILE A 284 5.90 -17.90 16.65
CA ILE A 284 6.59 -16.84 15.89
C ILE A 284 5.67 -15.63 15.74
N TYR A 285 6.24 -14.46 16.02
CA TYR A 285 5.63 -13.17 15.77
C TYR A 285 6.55 -12.27 14.92
N ASP A 286 6.00 -11.67 13.86
CA ASP A 286 6.65 -10.61 13.09
C ASP A 286 5.71 -9.40 12.96
N THR A 287 6.14 -8.23 13.42
CA THR A 287 5.35 -6.98 13.35
C THR A 287 5.64 -6.12 12.12
N GLY A 288 6.63 -6.48 11.30
CA GLY A 288 7.03 -5.78 10.08
C GLY A 288 6.65 -6.51 8.80
N ASN A 289 6.75 -7.85 8.79
CA ASN A 289 6.50 -8.70 7.62
C ASN A 289 5.47 -9.79 7.98
N ASN A 290 4.18 -9.48 7.83
CA ASN A 290 3.08 -10.40 8.14
C ASN A 290 1.84 -10.16 7.28
N ALA A 291 0.99 -11.18 7.18
CA ALA A 291 -0.28 -11.13 6.46
C ALA A 291 -1.41 -10.58 7.35
N GLY A 292 -1.31 -9.29 7.71
CA GLY A 292 -2.34 -8.52 8.44
C GLY A 292 -2.47 -8.80 9.94
N ALA A 293 -1.76 -9.79 10.48
CA ALA A 293 -1.69 -10.09 11.91
C ALA A 293 -0.30 -10.63 12.27
N SER A 294 0.27 -10.21 13.39
CA SER A 294 1.70 -10.49 13.69
C SER A 294 2.05 -11.96 13.88
N TYR A 295 1.08 -12.84 14.16
CA TYR A 295 1.25 -14.30 14.22
C TYR A 295 1.10 -15.01 12.86
N ARG A 296 1.04 -14.24 11.76
CA ARG A 296 1.04 -14.72 10.37
C ARG A 296 2.27 -14.19 9.60
N PRO A 297 3.51 -14.47 10.06
CA PRO A 297 4.73 -14.01 9.38
C PRO A 297 4.77 -14.38 7.89
N VAL A 298 5.32 -13.47 7.09
CA VAL A 298 5.52 -13.61 5.64
C VAL A 298 7.02 -13.45 5.34
N THR A 299 7.55 -14.22 4.38
CA THR A 299 8.99 -14.12 4.04
C THR A 299 9.32 -14.56 2.61
N SER A 300 10.46 -14.07 2.10
CA SER A 300 11.09 -14.47 0.83
C SER A 300 12.55 -14.95 0.99
N GLU A 301 12.97 -15.21 2.24
CA GLU A 301 14.32 -15.66 2.65
C GLU A 301 14.50 -17.17 2.38
N PHE A 302 14.51 -17.49 1.08
CA PHE A 302 14.63 -18.83 0.51
C PHE A 302 16.11 -19.19 0.24
N ASP A 303 16.54 -20.38 0.64
CA ASP A 303 17.81 -20.96 0.16
C ASP A 303 17.66 -21.47 -1.27
N ARG A 304 17.89 -20.56 -2.23
CA ARG A 304 17.85 -20.84 -3.66
C ARG A 304 19.01 -21.71 -4.17
N GLU A 305 19.94 -22.15 -3.31
CA GLU A 305 20.92 -23.20 -3.65
C GLU A 305 20.46 -24.62 -3.21
N ALA A 306 19.40 -24.76 -2.41
CA ALA A 306 18.97 -26.04 -1.84
C ALA A 306 18.20 -26.99 -2.79
N GLY A 307 17.58 -26.49 -3.86
CA GLY A 307 16.81 -27.31 -4.81
C GLY A 307 15.89 -26.52 -5.73
N SER A 308 15.02 -27.22 -6.47
CA SER A 308 14.02 -26.59 -7.36
C SER A 308 12.83 -25.95 -6.62
N TYR A 309 12.83 -25.98 -5.28
CA TYR A 309 11.70 -25.68 -4.39
C TYR A 309 11.00 -24.34 -4.65
N PHE A 310 11.73 -23.36 -5.18
CA PHE A 310 11.28 -21.98 -5.38
C PHE A 310 11.01 -21.63 -6.85
N THR A 311 10.75 -22.63 -7.70
CA THR A 311 10.46 -22.42 -9.13
C THR A 311 8.99 -22.05 -9.33
N GLU A 312 8.74 -20.89 -9.95
CA GLU A 312 7.42 -20.37 -10.30
C GLU A 312 6.66 -21.32 -11.24
N ARG A 313 5.35 -21.47 -11.04
CA ARG A 313 4.45 -22.38 -11.77
C ARG A 313 3.02 -21.86 -11.81
N ASP A 314 2.17 -22.47 -12.64
CA ASP A 314 0.72 -22.24 -12.61
C ASP A 314 0.18 -22.64 -11.20
N GLY A 315 -0.19 -21.65 -10.38
CA GLY A 315 -0.63 -21.83 -8.97
C GLY A 315 -2.14 -22.06 -8.78
N LEU A 316 -2.63 -21.78 -7.57
CA LEU A 316 -4.04 -21.59 -7.21
C LEU A 316 -4.47 -20.12 -7.22
N GLY A 317 -3.54 -19.19 -7.39
CA GLY A 317 -3.81 -17.75 -7.42
C GLY A 317 -4.64 -17.27 -8.63
N LEU A 318 -5.31 -16.13 -8.45
CA LEU A 318 -6.02 -15.44 -9.53
C LEU A 318 -5.05 -14.64 -10.41
N GLU A 319 -4.69 -15.21 -11.55
CA GLU A 319 -3.99 -14.50 -12.64
C GLU A 319 -4.87 -13.39 -13.24
N LEU A 320 -4.71 -12.18 -12.72
CA LEU A 320 -5.43 -10.97 -13.16
C LEU A 320 -4.50 -10.01 -13.91
N THR A 321 -4.99 -9.39 -14.97
CA THR A 321 -4.24 -8.37 -15.73
C THR A 321 -5.09 -7.14 -16.00
N ALA A 322 -4.48 -5.95 -15.96
CA ALA A 322 -5.21 -4.69 -16.08
C ALA A 322 -5.77 -4.42 -17.50
N ALA A 323 -5.36 -5.22 -18.49
CA ALA A 323 -5.82 -5.14 -19.88
C ALA A 323 -6.95 -6.13 -20.21
N GLU A 324 -7.42 -6.89 -19.23
CA GLU A 324 -8.51 -7.88 -19.36
C GLU A 324 -9.69 -7.52 -18.44
N THR A 325 -10.84 -8.15 -18.69
CA THR A 325 -12.07 -7.95 -17.90
C THR A 325 -12.70 -9.29 -17.54
N TYR A 326 -13.34 -9.32 -16.38
CA TYR A 326 -13.73 -10.56 -15.71
C TYR A 326 -15.22 -10.55 -15.36
N GLU A 327 -15.98 -11.56 -15.79
CA GLU A 327 -17.37 -11.76 -15.35
C GLU A 327 -17.36 -12.31 -13.92
N VAL A 328 -17.91 -11.57 -12.95
CA VAL A 328 -17.95 -11.93 -11.53
C VAL A 328 -19.36 -11.79 -10.93
N GLU A 329 -19.68 -12.62 -9.94
CA GLU A 329 -20.91 -12.52 -9.13
C GLU A 329 -20.65 -11.61 -7.92
N VAL A 330 -21.43 -10.55 -7.70
CA VAL A 330 -21.32 -9.75 -6.47
C VAL A 330 -22.07 -10.45 -5.34
N ILE A 331 -21.35 -10.95 -4.35
CA ILE A 331 -21.90 -11.84 -3.32
C ILE A 331 -22.27 -11.10 -2.03
N ASP A 332 -21.50 -10.07 -1.67
CA ASP A 332 -21.82 -9.14 -0.59
C ASP A 332 -21.39 -7.71 -0.94
N VAL A 333 -21.85 -6.76 -0.15
CA VAL A 333 -21.69 -5.31 -0.29
C VAL A 333 -21.49 -4.77 1.12
N ALA A 334 -20.30 -4.24 1.42
CA ALA A 334 -19.98 -3.70 2.74
C ALA A 334 -20.62 -2.31 2.92
N ASP A 335 -20.42 -1.43 1.95
CA ASP A 335 -20.80 -0.03 1.98
C ASP A 335 -21.18 0.47 0.55
N GLY A 336 -20.95 1.75 0.23
CA GLY A 336 -21.27 2.32 -1.09
C GLY A 336 -20.18 2.13 -2.15
N ASP A 337 -18.96 1.78 -1.75
CA ASP A 337 -17.76 1.69 -2.60
C ASP A 337 -16.92 0.41 -2.41
N THR A 338 -17.27 -0.48 -1.48
CA THR A 338 -16.56 -1.74 -1.21
C THR A 338 -17.51 -2.94 -1.28
N ILE A 339 -17.16 -3.94 -2.10
CA ILE A 339 -17.97 -5.13 -2.40
C ILE A 339 -17.14 -6.41 -2.37
N ASP A 340 -17.80 -7.55 -2.09
CA ASP A 340 -17.18 -8.88 -2.25
C ASP A 340 -17.70 -9.54 -3.54
N VAL A 341 -16.78 -10.03 -4.37
CA VAL A 341 -17.07 -10.68 -5.66
C VAL A 341 -16.59 -12.12 -5.69
N ARG A 342 -17.22 -12.96 -6.51
CA ARG A 342 -16.82 -14.33 -6.80
C ARG A 342 -16.48 -14.52 -8.28
N PHE A 343 -15.31 -15.07 -8.54
CA PHE A 343 -14.81 -15.44 -9.87
C PHE A 343 -15.35 -16.80 -10.33
N THR A 344 -15.19 -17.12 -11.62
CA THR A 344 -15.81 -18.31 -12.26
C THR A 344 -15.23 -19.66 -11.84
N ASP A 345 -14.04 -19.65 -11.24
CA ASP A 345 -13.38 -20.77 -10.55
C ASP A 345 -13.97 -21.06 -9.16
N GLY A 346 -14.53 -20.04 -8.52
CA GLY A 346 -15.09 -20.05 -7.16
C GLY A 346 -14.35 -19.15 -6.17
N THR A 347 -13.22 -18.55 -6.56
CA THR A 347 -12.40 -17.68 -5.70
C THR A 347 -13.16 -16.40 -5.36
N VAL A 348 -12.95 -15.89 -4.13
CA VAL A 348 -13.67 -14.73 -3.58
C VAL A 348 -12.68 -13.63 -3.22
N GLU A 349 -12.99 -12.41 -3.64
CA GLU A 349 -12.13 -11.23 -3.53
C GLU A 349 -12.93 -10.00 -3.09
N THR A 350 -12.33 -9.17 -2.24
CA THR A 350 -12.89 -7.86 -1.88
C THR A 350 -12.38 -6.79 -2.86
N VAL A 351 -13.30 -6.02 -3.43
CA VAL A 351 -13.03 -4.95 -4.40
C VAL A 351 -13.37 -3.60 -3.76
N ARG A 352 -12.38 -2.69 -3.67
CA ARG A 352 -12.60 -1.25 -3.47
C ARG A 352 -12.83 -0.64 -4.85
N LEU A 353 -13.89 0.14 -4.99
CA LEU A 353 -14.29 0.71 -6.26
C LEU A 353 -13.51 2.01 -6.52
N VAL A 354 -12.68 1.98 -7.56
CA VAL A 354 -11.68 3.03 -7.82
C VAL A 354 -12.33 4.35 -8.23
N GLY A 355 -11.72 5.46 -7.82
CA GLY A 355 -12.14 6.83 -8.11
C GLY A 355 -13.36 7.33 -7.33
N ILE A 356 -13.89 6.55 -6.39
CA ILE A 356 -15.04 6.93 -5.53
C ILE A 356 -14.78 6.68 -4.05
N ASP A 357 -15.31 7.57 -3.20
CA ASP A 357 -15.30 7.42 -1.74
C ASP A 357 -16.70 7.77 -1.21
N THR A 358 -17.30 6.88 -0.41
CA THR A 358 -18.67 7.05 0.10
C THR A 358 -18.67 7.33 1.61
N PRO A 359 -19.65 8.09 2.14
CA PRO A 359 -19.64 8.48 3.55
C PRO A 359 -19.65 7.29 4.50
N GLU A 360 -18.83 7.38 5.53
CA GLU A 360 -18.56 6.32 6.51
C GLU A 360 -19.82 5.88 7.27
N THR A 361 -19.90 4.59 7.65
CA THR A 361 -21.13 3.99 8.21
C THR A 361 -20.97 3.40 9.61
N GLY A 362 -22.00 3.58 10.45
CA GLY A 362 -22.01 3.11 11.82
C GLY A 362 -21.16 3.97 12.76
N ASP A 363 -20.24 3.33 13.50
CA ASP A 363 -19.39 3.95 14.52
C ASP A 363 -17.94 4.20 14.03
N THR A 364 -17.66 4.12 12.71
CA THR A 364 -16.33 4.45 12.13
C THR A 364 -16.06 5.96 12.15
N ASP A 365 -14.78 6.37 12.11
CA ASP A 365 -14.38 7.79 12.08
C ASP A 365 -14.44 8.34 10.64
N GLU A 366 -15.18 9.42 10.42
CA GLU A 366 -15.34 10.06 9.09
C GLU A 366 -14.33 11.19 8.90
N ARG A 367 -13.68 11.23 7.74
CA ARG A 367 -12.76 12.31 7.38
C ARG A 367 -13.52 13.43 6.68
N ALA A 368 -14.45 14.02 7.43
CA ALA A 368 -15.31 15.10 6.95
C ALA A 368 -14.52 16.24 6.28
N ALA A 369 -13.25 16.46 6.65
CA ALA A 369 -12.32 17.39 6.00
C ALA A 369 -12.25 17.26 4.47
N GLU A 370 -12.44 16.08 3.89
CA GLU A 370 -12.40 15.82 2.44
C GLU A 370 -13.65 16.29 1.68
N TYR A 371 -14.78 16.51 2.37
CA TYR A 371 -16.08 16.75 1.74
C TYR A 371 -16.41 18.26 1.62
N GLU A 372 -16.08 18.87 0.49
CA GLU A 372 -16.17 20.33 0.23
C GLU A 372 -17.42 21.05 0.77
N TRP A 373 -17.17 22.05 1.62
CA TRP A 373 -18.11 22.86 2.38
C TRP A 373 -19.16 22.09 3.21
N ILE A 374 -19.03 20.76 3.35
CA ILE A 374 -19.76 19.95 4.33
C ILE A 374 -18.95 19.96 5.64
N LYS A 375 -19.60 20.31 6.76
CA LYS A 375 -18.97 20.36 8.10
C LYS A 375 -19.76 19.66 9.20
N ASP A 376 -20.93 19.10 8.86
CA ASP A 376 -21.74 18.28 9.76
C ASP A 376 -21.47 16.80 9.49
N GLU A 377 -20.44 16.27 10.14
CA GLU A 377 -20.02 14.86 10.08
C GLU A 377 -21.18 13.91 10.41
N THR A 378 -22.04 14.27 11.38
CA THR A 378 -23.19 13.44 11.76
C THR A 378 -24.24 13.40 10.66
N ALA A 379 -24.49 14.52 9.97
CA ALA A 379 -25.35 14.55 8.80
C ALA A 379 -24.74 13.85 7.57
N LEU A 380 -23.40 13.83 7.46
CA LEU A 380 -22.64 13.16 6.40
C LEU A 380 -22.69 11.63 6.56
N LYS A 381 -22.34 11.08 7.73
CA LYS A 381 -22.50 9.65 8.05
C LYS A 381 -23.93 9.16 7.85
N ALA A 382 -24.93 10.00 8.16
CA ALA A 382 -26.34 9.72 7.89
C ALA A 382 -26.72 9.64 6.39
N LYS A 383 -25.77 9.87 5.47
CA LYS A 383 -25.87 9.62 4.02
C LYS A 383 -25.22 8.30 3.60
N GLY A 384 -24.25 7.76 4.34
CA GLY A 384 -23.56 6.52 4.00
C GLY A 384 -24.52 5.35 3.81
N GLU A 385 -25.47 5.20 4.73
CA GLU A 385 -26.62 4.28 4.61
C GLU A 385 -27.40 4.38 3.28
N ALA A 386 -27.43 5.55 2.64
CA ALA A 386 -28.06 5.74 1.33
C ALA A 386 -27.14 5.39 0.15
N ALA A 387 -25.82 5.48 0.32
CA ALA A 387 -24.84 4.95 -0.63
C ALA A 387 -24.80 3.43 -0.58
N THR A 388 -24.69 2.82 0.60
CA THR A 388 -24.78 1.36 0.81
C THR A 388 -26.10 0.78 0.28
N ALA A 389 -27.24 1.44 0.54
CA ALA A 389 -28.52 1.01 -0.01
C ALA A 389 -28.59 1.11 -1.54
N TYR A 390 -27.85 2.05 -2.16
CA TYR A 390 -27.75 2.15 -3.62
C TYR A 390 -26.84 1.06 -4.20
N ALA A 391 -25.70 0.78 -3.57
CA ALA A 391 -24.85 -0.37 -3.93
C ALA A 391 -25.63 -1.69 -3.85
N VAL A 392 -26.36 -1.94 -2.76
CA VAL A 392 -27.17 -3.15 -2.57
C VAL A 392 -28.29 -3.28 -3.62
N ASP A 393 -28.98 -2.20 -4.00
CA ASP A 393 -30.05 -2.22 -5.02
C ASP A 393 -29.52 -2.38 -6.46
N ARG A 394 -28.23 -2.05 -6.69
CA ARG A 394 -27.59 -2.07 -8.01
C ARG A 394 -26.69 -3.29 -8.29
N LEU A 395 -26.08 -3.86 -7.24
CA LEU A 395 -24.99 -4.83 -7.37
C LEU A 395 -25.32 -6.18 -6.73
N LYS A 396 -25.95 -6.23 -5.55
CA LYS A 396 -25.93 -7.45 -4.72
C LYS A 396 -26.70 -8.62 -5.34
N GLY A 397 -25.97 -9.66 -5.73
CA GLY A 397 -26.50 -10.86 -6.40
C GLY A 397 -26.60 -10.75 -7.93
N GLU A 398 -26.12 -9.67 -8.54
CA GLU A 398 -25.98 -9.53 -9.99
C GLU A 398 -24.64 -10.09 -10.47
N THR A 399 -24.59 -10.45 -11.76
CA THR A 399 -23.33 -10.73 -12.47
C THR A 399 -22.89 -9.46 -13.19
N VAL A 400 -21.65 -9.03 -12.96
CA VAL A 400 -21.08 -7.77 -13.44
C VAL A 400 -19.75 -8.01 -14.15
N THR A 401 -19.31 -7.04 -14.95
CA THR A 401 -17.95 -7.04 -15.52
C THR A 401 -17.05 -6.22 -14.60
N LEU A 402 -16.03 -6.85 -14.04
CA LEU A 402 -14.92 -6.21 -13.35
C LEU A 402 -13.81 -5.85 -14.35
N SER A 403 -13.31 -4.62 -14.27
CA SER A 403 -12.12 -4.14 -14.99
C SER A 403 -11.26 -3.27 -14.07
N PHE A 404 -10.06 -2.90 -14.55
CA PHE A 404 -9.04 -2.16 -13.81
C PHE A 404 -8.58 -0.93 -14.62
N ASP A 405 -7.86 0.00 -13.99
CA ASP A 405 -7.11 1.03 -14.73
C ASP A 405 -5.84 0.42 -15.34
N GLU A 406 -5.66 0.54 -16.66
CA GLU A 406 -4.44 0.11 -17.37
C GLU A 406 -3.16 0.77 -16.83
N ASN A 407 -3.28 1.89 -16.11
CA ASN A 407 -2.17 2.66 -15.53
C ASN A 407 -2.01 2.46 -14.00
N GLY A 408 -2.95 1.76 -13.35
CA GLY A 408 -3.02 1.60 -11.90
C GLY A 408 -2.35 0.34 -11.36
N LYS A 409 -2.41 0.16 -10.02
CA LYS A 409 -2.20 -1.14 -9.38
C LYS A 409 -3.47 -1.99 -9.53
N LEU A 410 -3.34 -3.31 -9.57
CA LEU A 410 -4.49 -4.23 -9.49
C LEU A 410 -5.07 -4.33 -8.06
N ARG A 411 -4.20 -4.22 -7.04
CA ARG A 411 -4.56 -4.25 -5.61
C ARG A 411 -4.09 -2.98 -4.90
N GLY A 412 -4.86 -2.53 -3.92
CA GLY A 412 -4.47 -1.52 -2.94
C GLY A 412 -3.58 -2.11 -1.84
N ASP A 413 -3.03 -1.26 -0.97
CA ASP A 413 -2.02 -1.69 0.03
C ASP A 413 -2.57 -2.63 1.12
N PHE A 414 -3.90 -2.81 1.20
CA PHE A 414 -4.58 -3.80 2.05
C PHE A 414 -5.00 -5.08 1.29
N GLY A 415 -4.48 -5.32 0.08
CA GLY A 415 -4.74 -6.52 -0.72
C GLY A 415 -6.06 -6.51 -1.50
N ARG A 416 -7.00 -5.59 -1.19
CA ARG A 416 -8.25 -5.39 -1.94
C ARG A 416 -7.99 -5.07 -3.41
N LEU A 417 -8.77 -5.64 -4.32
CA LEU A 417 -8.73 -5.28 -5.76
C LEU A 417 -9.23 -3.83 -5.97
N LEU A 418 -8.62 -3.09 -6.90
CA LEU A 418 -9.01 -1.71 -7.26
C LEU A 418 -9.85 -1.71 -8.54
N GLY A 419 -11.17 -1.84 -8.39
CA GLY A 419 -12.07 -2.22 -9.48
C GLY A 419 -12.96 -1.11 -10.05
N ILE A 420 -13.21 -1.21 -11.35
CA ILE A 420 -14.30 -0.54 -12.06
C ILE A 420 -15.36 -1.60 -12.37
N ILE A 421 -16.64 -1.29 -12.15
CA ILE A 421 -17.75 -2.25 -12.34
C ILE A 421 -18.71 -1.77 -13.43
N GLU A 422 -18.83 -2.53 -14.52
CA GLU A 422 -19.87 -2.35 -15.55
C GLU A 422 -21.05 -3.31 -15.30
N LEU A 423 -22.26 -2.75 -15.20
CA LEU A 423 -23.51 -3.50 -15.09
C LEU A 423 -23.94 -4.09 -16.45
N SER A 424 -24.76 -5.14 -16.43
CA SER A 424 -25.24 -5.84 -17.63
C SER A 424 -26.09 -5.01 -18.62
N ASP A 425 -26.39 -3.74 -18.32
CA ASP A 425 -27.01 -2.77 -19.24
C ASP A 425 -26.03 -1.76 -19.86
N GLY A 426 -24.73 -1.85 -19.52
CA GLY A 426 -23.67 -0.96 -19.97
C GLY A 426 -23.48 0.29 -19.11
N THR A 427 -23.99 0.28 -17.87
CA THR A 427 -23.77 1.37 -16.90
C THR A 427 -22.54 1.08 -16.03
N THR A 428 -21.54 1.95 -16.04
CA THR A 428 -20.48 1.98 -15.01
C THR A 428 -21.08 2.35 -13.65
N TYR A 429 -20.94 1.50 -12.63
CA TYR A 429 -21.48 1.79 -11.30
C TYR A 429 -20.78 3.00 -10.65
N ASN A 430 -19.45 3.08 -10.75
CA ASN A 430 -18.63 4.12 -10.15
C ASN A 430 -19.08 5.53 -10.61
N GLU A 431 -19.20 5.75 -11.94
CA GLU A 431 -19.82 6.96 -12.50
C GLU A 431 -21.23 7.22 -11.99
N ALA A 432 -22.05 6.17 -11.87
CA ALA A 432 -23.46 6.27 -11.53
C ALA A 432 -23.73 6.59 -10.06
N VAL A 433 -22.81 6.31 -9.13
CA VAL A 433 -22.91 6.70 -7.71
C VAL A 433 -22.44 8.13 -7.48
N VAL A 434 -21.39 8.58 -8.18
CA VAL A 434 -20.98 10.00 -8.25
C VAL A 434 -22.08 10.86 -8.88
N THR A 435 -22.66 10.42 -10.00
CA THR A 435 -23.77 11.11 -10.68
C THR A 435 -25.03 11.24 -9.80
N ALA A 436 -25.24 10.29 -8.88
CA ALA A 436 -26.31 10.36 -7.88
C ALA A 436 -26.00 11.33 -6.72
N GLY A 437 -24.75 11.77 -6.59
CA GLY A 437 -24.22 12.54 -5.47
C GLY A 437 -24.10 11.71 -4.20
N LEU A 438 -23.87 10.39 -4.30
CA LEU A 438 -23.78 9.49 -3.14
C LEU A 438 -22.34 9.15 -2.75
N ALA A 439 -21.38 9.42 -3.64
CA ALA A 439 -19.95 9.41 -3.39
C ALA A 439 -19.37 10.82 -3.62
N ARG A 440 -18.21 11.10 -3.01
CA ARG A 440 -17.24 12.06 -3.54
C ARG A 440 -16.31 11.37 -4.54
N VAL A 441 -15.56 12.16 -5.29
CA VAL A 441 -14.34 11.71 -5.95
C VAL A 441 -13.16 11.96 -5.00
N TYR A 442 -12.15 11.11 -5.04
CA TYR A 442 -10.89 11.33 -4.34
C TYR A 442 -9.79 11.62 -5.36
N ASP A 443 -8.98 12.64 -5.08
CA ASP A 443 -7.97 13.10 -6.02
C ASP A 443 -6.86 12.04 -6.13
N SER A 444 -6.67 11.47 -7.31
CA SER A 444 -5.78 10.34 -7.53
C SER A 444 -5.20 10.31 -8.93
N GLY A 445 -4.15 9.51 -9.14
CA GLY A 445 -3.54 9.29 -10.47
C GLY A 445 -4.38 8.42 -11.42
N PHE A 446 -5.66 8.17 -11.10
CA PHE A 446 -6.58 7.31 -11.84
C PHE A 446 -6.92 7.89 -13.22
N SER A 447 -6.88 7.06 -14.26
CA SER A 447 -7.00 7.52 -15.65
C SER A 447 -8.34 8.11 -16.07
N SER A 448 -9.42 7.88 -15.30
CA SER A 448 -10.75 8.52 -15.51
C SER A 448 -11.12 9.52 -14.41
N HIS A 449 -10.13 9.99 -13.64
CA HIS A 449 -10.33 10.96 -12.56
C HIS A 449 -11.07 12.22 -13.02
N ASP A 450 -10.60 12.83 -14.11
CA ASP A 450 -11.08 14.13 -14.57
C ASP A 450 -12.53 14.04 -15.10
N GLU A 451 -12.91 12.92 -15.72
CA GLU A 451 -14.30 12.58 -16.04
C GLU A 451 -15.17 12.45 -14.77
N TYR A 452 -14.68 11.74 -13.75
CA TYR A 452 -15.44 11.52 -12.51
C TYR A 452 -15.62 12.82 -11.73
N TRP A 453 -14.57 13.63 -11.61
CA TRP A 453 -14.62 15.01 -11.10
C TRP A 453 -15.70 15.83 -11.82
N SER A 454 -15.82 15.69 -13.14
CA SER A 454 -16.85 16.41 -13.92
C SER A 454 -18.28 15.98 -13.55
N LEU A 455 -18.50 14.69 -13.29
CA LEU A 455 -19.78 14.16 -12.79
C LEU A 455 -20.08 14.64 -11.37
N GLU A 456 -19.05 14.75 -10.54
CA GLU A 456 -19.15 15.26 -9.18
C GLU A 456 -19.50 16.74 -9.18
N ALA A 457 -18.80 17.58 -9.94
CA ALA A 457 -19.09 19.00 -10.10
C ALA A 457 -20.56 19.23 -10.55
N GLU A 458 -21.09 18.37 -11.43
CA GLU A 458 -22.51 18.36 -11.80
C GLU A 458 -23.47 17.96 -10.65
N ALA A 459 -23.06 17.05 -9.77
CA ALA A 459 -23.83 16.61 -8.61
C ALA A 459 -23.79 17.65 -7.47
N ARG A 460 -22.60 18.23 -7.24
CA ARG A 460 -22.24 19.33 -6.33
C ARG A 460 -23.04 20.59 -6.68
N ALA A 461 -22.96 21.07 -7.93
CA ALA A 461 -23.75 22.22 -8.42
C ALA A 461 -25.27 22.00 -8.43
N ALA A 462 -25.73 20.74 -8.49
CA ALA A 462 -27.16 20.39 -8.44
C ALA A 462 -27.67 20.04 -7.03
N GLY A 463 -26.81 20.03 -6.00
CA GLY A 463 -27.18 19.68 -4.62
C GLY A 463 -27.72 18.25 -4.47
N ARG A 464 -27.16 17.29 -5.21
CA ARG A 464 -27.59 15.87 -5.17
C ARG A 464 -27.02 15.15 -3.94
N GLY A 465 -27.75 14.18 -3.40
CA GLY A 465 -27.27 13.27 -2.34
C GLY A 465 -26.57 13.96 -1.16
N ILE A 466 -25.26 13.75 -1.00
CA ILE A 466 -24.39 14.35 0.04
C ILE A 466 -24.28 15.87 -0.11
N TRP A 467 -24.18 16.38 -1.34
CA TRP A 467 -24.00 17.80 -1.66
C TRP A 467 -25.17 18.70 -1.23
N ALA A 468 -26.32 18.12 -0.89
CA ALA A 468 -27.39 18.82 -0.18
C ALA A 468 -27.03 19.30 1.24
N LEU A 469 -25.84 18.93 1.75
CA LEU A 469 -25.26 19.40 3.02
C LEU A 469 -24.19 20.49 2.85
N SER A 470 -23.76 20.77 1.60
CA SER A 470 -22.68 21.71 1.30
C SER A 470 -23.17 23.15 1.48
N ASP A 471 -22.53 23.93 2.37
CA ASP A 471 -22.85 25.34 2.60
C ASP A 471 -21.59 26.24 2.57
N PRO A 472 -21.18 26.70 1.37
CA PRO A 472 -20.06 27.62 1.21
C PRO A 472 -20.27 28.97 1.93
N ALA A 473 -21.52 29.37 2.21
CA ALA A 473 -21.84 30.65 2.84
C ALA A 473 -21.81 30.58 4.38
N ALA A 474 -21.99 29.39 4.96
CA ALA A 474 -21.83 29.14 6.40
C ALA A 474 -20.39 28.80 6.80
N THR A 475 -19.47 28.66 5.84
CA THR A 475 -18.09 28.27 6.10
C THR A 475 -17.28 29.40 6.71
N ALA A 476 -17.06 29.34 8.03
CA ALA A 476 -16.25 30.32 8.75
C ALA A 476 -14.78 30.32 8.31
N GLU A 477 -14.17 31.51 8.35
CA GLU A 477 -12.74 31.74 8.15
C GLU A 477 -11.90 31.08 9.26
N ILE A 478 -10.75 30.50 8.88
CA ILE A 478 -9.79 29.87 9.78
C ILE A 478 -8.36 30.27 9.42
N ARG A 479 -7.44 30.21 10.39
CA ARG A 479 -5.97 30.35 10.27
C ARG A 479 -5.43 31.62 9.56
N ASP A 480 -6.28 32.58 9.15
CA ASP A 480 -5.85 33.84 8.54
C ASP A 480 -5.36 34.86 9.58
N ARG A 481 -4.07 35.19 9.50
CA ARG A 481 -3.35 36.11 10.40
C ARG A 481 -2.01 36.48 9.77
N PRO A 482 -1.31 37.53 10.26
CA PRO A 482 0.01 37.87 9.76
C PRO A 482 0.98 36.68 9.85
N VAL A 483 1.83 36.54 8.83
CA VAL A 483 2.83 35.49 8.70
C VAL A 483 4.05 35.89 9.53
N GLU A 484 4.09 35.44 10.79
CA GLU A 484 5.24 35.70 11.68
C GLU A 484 6.37 34.69 11.48
N GLN A 485 6.05 33.46 11.05
CA GLN A 485 7.01 32.38 10.82
C GLN A 485 6.44 31.35 9.82
N LEU A 486 7.31 30.71 9.04
CA LEU A 486 6.99 29.62 8.10
C LEU A 486 7.73 28.33 8.49
N ALA A 487 7.19 27.18 8.08
CA ALA A 487 7.82 25.87 8.21
C ALA A 487 7.91 25.18 6.83
N PHE A 488 9.08 24.67 6.45
CA PHE A 488 9.33 24.05 5.16
C PHE A 488 9.75 22.58 5.34
N PRO A 489 8.93 21.57 4.98
CA PRO A 489 9.35 20.17 5.03
C PRO A 489 10.34 19.81 3.92
N THR A 490 11.41 19.11 4.31
CA THR A 490 12.44 18.52 3.45
C THR A 490 12.89 19.42 2.28
N PRO A 491 13.28 20.69 2.53
CA PRO A 491 13.31 21.65 1.45
C PRO A 491 14.58 21.59 0.61
N VAL A 492 14.44 22.00 -0.65
CA VAL A 492 15.54 22.21 -1.61
C VAL A 492 15.70 23.70 -1.90
N ALA A 493 16.95 24.18 -1.96
CA ALA A 493 17.21 25.59 -2.23
C ALA A 493 16.77 25.98 -3.65
N VAL A 494 16.14 27.14 -3.79
CA VAL A 494 15.65 27.66 -5.08
C VAL A 494 16.60 28.70 -5.70
N THR A 495 16.26 29.20 -6.87
CA THR A 495 16.97 30.25 -7.59
C THR A 495 15.99 31.24 -8.21
N GLY A 496 16.43 32.49 -8.35
CA GLY A 496 15.72 33.55 -9.05
C GLY A 496 16.23 34.93 -8.66
N SER A 497 15.76 35.97 -9.35
CA SER A 497 16.17 37.35 -9.07
C SER A 497 15.43 38.01 -7.89
N THR A 498 14.20 37.56 -7.59
CA THR A 498 13.41 37.99 -6.42
C THR A 498 13.18 36.80 -5.49
N VAL A 499 13.60 36.91 -4.23
CA VAL A 499 13.63 35.80 -3.25
C VAL A 499 13.02 36.26 -1.93
N PRO A 500 11.68 36.26 -1.77
CA PRO A 500 11.02 36.85 -0.60
C PRO A 500 11.25 36.09 0.71
N VAL A 501 11.63 34.81 0.66
CA VAL A 501 11.88 33.97 1.86
C VAL A 501 13.19 33.19 1.73
N ARG A 502 13.96 33.21 2.80
CA ARG A 502 15.20 32.45 3.00
C ARG A 502 15.10 31.59 4.25
N ALA A 503 15.96 30.60 4.42
CA ALA A 503 16.22 30.00 5.72
C ALA A 503 16.98 30.98 6.63
N GLU A 504 17.00 30.75 7.94
CA GLU A 504 17.85 31.54 8.88
C GLU A 504 19.36 31.35 8.57
N THR A 505 19.74 30.21 8.01
CA THR A 505 21.09 29.93 7.48
C THR A 505 21.44 30.75 6.22
N GLY A 506 20.43 31.27 5.51
CA GLY A 506 20.56 32.22 4.40
C GLY A 506 20.21 31.67 3.01
N GLU A 507 20.05 30.35 2.87
CA GLU A 507 19.64 29.70 1.62
C GLU A 507 18.26 30.18 1.15
N PRO A 508 18.06 30.42 -0.16
CA PRO A 508 16.76 30.80 -0.72
C PRO A 508 15.75 29.64 -0.64
N LEU A 509 14.56 29.89 -0.09
CA LEU A 509 13.47 28.90 0.04
C LEU A 509 12.28 29.18 -0.89
N VAL A 510 12.04 30.45 -1.24
CA VAL A 510 11.00 30.85 -2.21
C VAL A 510 11.58 31.90 -3.15
N ALA A 511 11.31 31.77 -4.45
CA ALA A 511 11.63 32.77 -5.45
C ALA A 511 10.44 33.01 -6.39
N VAL A 512 10.31 34.23 -6.91
CA VAL A 512 9.15 34.66 -7.70
C VAL A 512 9.57 35.43 -8.95
N ASP A 513 8.86 35.17 -10.05
CA ASP A 513 8.89 35.96 -11.27
C ASP A 513 7.49 36.47 -11.60
N THR A 514 7.24 37.72 -11.20
CA THR A 514 5.99 38.47 -11.48
C THR A 514 5.86 38.93 -12.94
N ASP A 515 6.91 38.77 -13.76
CA ASP A 515 6.89 38.98 -15.20
C ASP A 515 6.68 37.67 -15.99
N ALA A 516 6.73 36.50 -15.34
CA ALA A 516 6.26 35.22 -15.89
C ALA A 516 4.94 34.72 -15.28
N ASN A 517 4.50 35.33 -14.17
CA ASN A 517 3.46 34.82 -13.27
C ASN A 517 3.81 33.45 -12.63
N VAL A 518 5.09 33.24 -12.31
CA VAL A 518 5.62 31.97 -11.79
C VAL A 518 6.22 32.15 -10.40
N ALA A 519 6.00 31.18 -9.51
CA ALA A 519 6.75 31.02 -8.26
C ALA A 519 7.41 29.64 -8.21
N VAL A 520 8.56 29.56 -7.53
CA VAL A 520 9.18 28.30 -7.09
C VAL A 520 9.21 28.28 -5.56
N ILE A 521 8.66 27.23 -4.97
CA ILE A 521 8.62 27.01 -3.52
C ILE A 521 9.42 25.74 -3.24
N GLY A 522 10.48 25.87 -2.45
CA GLY A 522 11.45 24.82 -2.19
C GLY A 522 10.98 23.71 -1.24
N GLY A 523 9.68 23.54 -0.97
CA GLY A 523 9.15 22.43 -0.16
C GLY A 523 7.61 22.37 -0.21
N PRO A 524 7.01 21.19 0.05
CA PRO A 524 5.55 21.02 0.08
C PRO A 524 4.92 21.65 1.34
N ILE A 525 4.82 22.99 1.39
CA ILE A 525 4.44 23.72 2.63
C ILE A 525 2.93 23.72 2.96
N ILE A 526 2.08 23.18 2.09
CA ILE A 526 0.62 23.06 2.29
C ILE A 526 0.16 21.65 2.67
N ASP A 527 1.06 20.67 2.55
CA ASP A 527 0.91 19.24 2.85
C ASP A 527 0.26 18.99 4.23
N GLU A 528 -0.78 18.15 4.28
CA GLU A 528 -1.55 17.90 5.49
C GLU A 528 -0.76 17.19 6.59
N THR A 529 0.32 16.50 6.23
CA THR A 529 1.13 15.68 7.15
C THR A 529 2.00 16.55 8.08
N LEU A 530 1.96 17.87 7.84
CA LEU A 530 2.43 18.92 8.74
C LEU A 530 1.46 19.21 9.91
N VAL A 531 0.19 18.80 9.83
CA VAL A 531 -0.90 19.15 10.77
C VAL A 531 -1.00 18.12 11.90
N ARG A 532 -1.29 18.56 13.14
CA ARG A 532 -1.34 17.66 14.33
C ARG A 532 -2.44 16.61 14.27
N GLU A 533 -3.54 16.94 13.62
CA GLU A 533 -4.71 16.06 13.43
C GLU A 533 -4.32 14.81 12.65
N GLU A 534 -3.45 14.98 11.64
CA GLU A 534 -2.84 13.92 10.83
C GLU A 534 -1.63 13.24 11.51
N GLY A 535 -1.48 13.39 12.83
CA GLY A 535 -0.32 12.93 13.59
C GLY A 535 0.99 13.68 13.30
N GLY A 536 0.91 14.78 12.53
CA GLY A 536 2.04 15.61 12.11
C GLY A 536 2.65 16.47 13.22
N PRO A 537 3.79 17.14 12.92
CA PRO A 537 4.53 17.96 13.89
C PRO A 537 3.77 19.24 14.33
N GLY A 538 2.83 19.71 13.51
CA GLY A 538 1.88 20.79 13.78
C GLY A 538 2.30 22.17 13.28
N ILE A 539 1.66 22.64 12.20
CA ILE A 539 1.87 23.96 11.59
C ILE A 539 0.79 25.00 11.93
N GLU A 540 -0.11 24.72 12.88
CA GLU A 540 -1.27 25.58 13.19
C GLU A 540 -0.85 26.97 13.72
N GLY A 541 0.36 27.06 14.29
CA GLY A 541 1.02 28.30 14.73
C GLY A 541 1.83 29.04 13.65
N TYR A 542 2.03 28.45 12.47
CA TYR A 542 2.81 29.02 11.37
C TYR A 542 1.89 29.68 10.32
N GLY A 543 2.45 30.54 9.47
CA GLY A 543 1.70 31.28 8.45
C GLY A 543 1.64 30.61 7.06
N ASN A 544 1.90 29.30 6.98
CA ASN A 544 2.07 28.58 5.71
C ASN A 544 0.92 28.81 4.71
N TYR A 545 -0.33 28.68 5.14
CA TYR A 545 -1.52 28.78 4.27
C TYR A 545 -1.79 30.22 3.76
N PRO A 546 -1.85 31.26 4.61
CA PRO A 546 -1.96 32.64 4.12
C PRO A 546 -0.75 33.05 3.26
N PHE A 547 0.47 32.64 3.61
CA PHE A 547 1.65 32.91 2.77
C PHE A 547 1.54 32.27 1.37
N PHE A 548 1.20 30.99 1.27
CA PHE A 548 1.07 30.32 -0.03
C PHE A 548 -0.03 30.97 -0.89
N THR A 549 -1.15 31.36 -0.27
CA THR A 549 -2.24 32.09 -0.91
C THR A 549 -1.82 33.49 -1.35
N ASN A 550 -1.03 34.20 -0.54
CA ASN A 550 -0.47 35.50 -0.89
C ASN A 550 0.56 35.41 -2.01
N VAL A 551 1.39 34.35 -2.08
CA VAL A 551 2.29 34.09 -3.22
C VAL A 551 1.46 33.88 -4.49
N ILE A 552 0.42 33.05 -4.40
CA ILE A 552 -0.57 32.81 -5.46
C ILE A 552 -1.22 34.11 -5.96
N ASP A 553 -1.36 35.15 -5.13
CA ASP A 553 -1.93 36.44 -5.51
C ASP A 553 -0.90 37.49 -5.93
N HIS A 554 0.29 37.50 -5.32
CA HIS A 554 1.38 38.43 -5.60
C HIS A 554 1.98 38.21 -6.99
N ILE A 555 2.13 36.96 -7.44
CA ILE A 555 2.72 36.68 -8.77
C ILE A 555 1.82 37.06 -9.94
N ARG A 556 0.58 37.51 -9.69
CA ARG A 556 -0.38 37.86 -10.75
C ARG A 556 -0.11 39.24 -11.35
N ARG A 557 0.16 39.29 -12.66
CA ARG A 557 -0.02 40.50 -13.46
C ARG A 557 -1.47 40.98 -13.44
N GLU A 558 -1.69 42.24 -13.07
CA GLU A 558 -2.93 42.96 -13.37
C GLU A 558 -3.11 43.07 -14.90
N THR A 559 -3.85 42.14 -15.49
CA THR A 559 -4.28 42.25 -16.90
C THR A 559 -5.10 43.54 -17.09
N ALA A 560 -4.94 44.20 -18.24
CA ALA A 560 -5.46 45.55 -18.49
C ALA A 560 -7.00 45.65 -18.67
N GLY A 561 -7.74 45.29 -17.63
CA GLY A 561 -9.19 45.30 -17.53
C GLY A 561 -9.64 44.68 -16.21
N GLU A 562 -10.43 45.44 -15.46
CA GLU A 562 -11.14 45.04 -14.23
C GLU A 562 -10.28 44.69 -13.00
N GLY A 563 -10.20 45.65 -12.07
CA GLY A 563 -9.81 45.42 -10.68
C GLY A 563 -10.93 44.75 -9.88
N GLN A 564 -11.46 43.64 -10.40
CA GLN A 564 -12.26 42.68 -9.64
C GLN A 564 -11.32 41.56 -9.16
N PRO A 565 -11.50 41.01 -7.96
CA PRO A 565 -10.84 39.77 -7.59
C PRO A 565 -11.23 38.69 -8.60
N ARG A 566 -10.24 37.93 -9.09
CA ARG A 566 -10.53 36.70 -9.84
C ARG A 566 -11.17 35.69 -8.89
N THR A 567 -12.11 34.91 -9.42
CA THR A 567 -12.92 33.92 -8.70
C THR A 567 -12.74 32.58 -9.38
N GLY A 568 -12.23 31.58 -8.68
CA GLY A 568 -11.92 30.27 -9.25
C GLY A 568 -11.20 29.35 -8.25
N PRO A 569 -11.04 28.06 -8.58
CA PRO A 569 -10.34 27.10 -7.74
C PRO A 569 -8.82 27.27 -7.82
N VAL A 570 -8.09 26.76 -6.83
CA VAL A 570 -6.68 26.42 -7.00
C VAL A 570 -6.64 24.98 -7.54
N VAL A 571 -5.92 24.74 -8.64
CA VAL A 571 -5.81 23.41 -9.24
C VAL A 571 -4.46 22.79 -8.91
N ILE A 572 -4.41 21.50 -8.60
CA ILE A 572 -3.16 20.73 -8.40
C ILE A 572 -3.01 19.69 -9.53
N ASP A 573 -1.84 19.62 -10.14
CA ASP A 573 -1.48 18.53 -11.05
C ASP A 573 -1.24 17.24 -10.25
N GLY A 574 -2.24 16.36 -10.23
CA GLY A 574 -2.15 15.01 -9.66
C GLY A 574 -1.52 14.00 -10.62
N GLY A 575 -1.38 14.37 -11.89
CA GLY A 575 -0.77 13.57 -12.95
C GLY A 575 0.76 13.46 -12.81
N HIS A 576 1.41 12.99 -13.87
CA HIS A 576 2.88 12.92 -13.99
C HIS A 576 3.61 12.19 -12.83
N GLY A 577 2.92 11.30 -12.12
CA GLY A 577 3.45 10.56 -10.95
C GLY A 577 3.62 11.41 -9.69
N GLN A 578 2.78 12.43 -9.50
CA GLN A 578 2.78 13.29 -8.30
C GLN A 578 1.84 12.77 -7.21
N PHE A 579 0.71 12.13 -7.57
CA PHE A 579 -0.19 11.53 -6.58
C PHE A 579 0.52 10.49 -5.69
N ALA A 580 0.22 10.53 -4.39
CA ALA A 580 0.79 9.70 -3.32
C ALA A 580 2.34 9.70 -3.23
N ALA A 581 3.02 10.57 -3.96
CA ALA A 581 4.48 10.68 -3.93
C ALA A 581 4.92 11.60 -2.79
N GLY A 582 5.62 11.05 -1.78
CA GLY A 582 6.09 11.77 -0.58
C GLY A 582 7.13 12.88 -0.79
N PHE A 583 7.21 13.44 -2.00
CA PHE A 583 7.98 14.62 -2.39
C PHE A 583 7.12 15.71 -3.07
N ALA A 584 5.82 15.44 -3.27
CA ALA A 584 4.84 16.27 -3.95
C ALA A 584 3.69 16.63 -3.00
N VAL A 585 2.86 17.59 -3.42
CA VAL A 585 1.50 17.78 -2.88
C VAL A 585 0.48 17.28 -3.91
N SER A 586 -0.50 16.51 -3.45
CA SER A 586 -1.76 16.26 -4.16
C SER A 586 -2.88 17.10 -3.51
N ALA A 587 -4.08 17.12 -4.10
CA ALA A 587 -5.23 17.80 -3.49
C ALA A 587 -5.80 16.98 -2.29
N GLU A 588 -5.81 15.66 -2.37
CA GLU A 588 -6.12 14.73 -1.27
C GLU A 588 -5.15 14.93 -0.08
N ASP A 589 -3.82 15.02 -0.33
CA ASP A 589 -2.80 15.37 0.68
C ASP A 589 -2.83 16.86 1.12
N SER A 590 -3.84 17.64 0.72
CA SER A 590 -3.95 19.09 0.98
C SER A 590 -5.30 19.54 1.56
N VAL A 591 -6.16 18.63 2.04
CA VAL A 591 -7.53 18.98 2.48
C VAL A 591 -7.57 20.01 3.63
N HIS A 592 -6.56 20.06 4.51
CA HIS A 592 -6.46 21.12 5.53
C HIS A 592 -6.20 22.52 4.93
N TYR A 593 -5.52 22.60 3.79
CA TYR A 593 -5.35 23.83 3.02
C TYR A 593 -6.62 24.15 2.21
N MET A 594 -7.32 23.15 1.67
CA MET A 594 -8.67 23.33 1.10
C MET A 594 -9.60 23.99 2.12
N ARG A 595 -9.70 23.48 3.36
CA ARG A 595 -10.53 24.05 4.42
C ARG A 595 -10.15 25.47 4.84
N TYR A 596 -8.88 25.87 4.66
CA TYR A 596 -8.48 27.27 4.78
C TYR A 596 -9.02 28.11 3.62
N LEU A 597 -8.86 27.65 2.37
CA LEU A 597 -9.34 28.34 1.17
C LEU A 597 -10.87 28.52 1.17
N GLU A 598 -11.64 27.53 1.61
CA GLU A 598 -13.09 27.66 1.79
C GLU A 598 -13.46 28.82 2.72
N GLY A 599 -12.72 28.99 3.81
CA GLY A 599 -12.95 30.07 4.78
C GLY A 599 -12.70 31.44 4.17
N GLN A 600 -11.70 31.55 3.30
CA GLN A 600 -11.44 32.74 2.49
C GLN A 600 -12.56 33.00 1.47
N SER A 601 -13.23 31.96 0.95
CA SER A 601 -14.38 32.10 0.04
C SER A 601 -15.54 32.85 0.68
N ALA A 602 -15.96 32.49 1.90
CA ALA A 602 -17.22 32.98 2.47
C ALA A 602 -17.22 34.49 2.75
N GLY A 603 -16.11 35.04 3.23
CA GLY A 603 -15.98 36.47 3.52
C GLY A 603 -15.82 37.36 2.28
N SER A 604 -15.38 36.79 1.14
CA SER A 604 -14.81 37.58 0.04
C SER A 604 -15.30 37.21 -1.37
N GLY A 605 -15.82 36.00 -1.57
CA GLY A 605 -16.17 35.43 -2.87
C GLY A 605 -14.97 35.11 -3.79
N ARG A 606 -13.73 35.19 -3.29
CA ARG A 606 -12.51 35.20 -4.13
C ARG A 606 -12.04 33.81 -4.56
N ILE A 607 -12.33 32.75 -3.82
CA ILE A 607 -11.81 31.39 -4.06
C ILE A 607 -12.99 30.43 -4.14
N THR A 608 -12.93 29.38 -4.98
CA THR A 608 -14.09 28.48 -5.22
C THR A 608 -13.77 27.00 -5.15
N GLY A 609 -12.66 26.60 -4.52
CA GLY A 609 -12.27 25.18 -4.36
C GLY A 609 -10.75 25.00 -4.31
N LEU A 610 -10.33 23.80 -3.90
CA LEU A 610 -9.04 23.19 -4.23
C LEU A 610 -9.38 21.90 -4.98
N GLU A 611 -8.88 21.73 -6.20
CA GLU A 611 -9.35 20.66 -7.10
C GLU A 611 -8.12 19.99 -7.75
N GLY A 612 -8.06 18.67 -7.85
CA GLY A 612 -7.03 17.97 -8.62
C GLY A 612 -7.35 17.90 -10.11
N ALA A 613 -6.30 17.74 -10.93
CA ALA A 613 -6.41 17.39 -12.34
C ALA A 613 -5.31 16.38 -12.71
N VAL A 614 -5.66 15.34 -13.46
CA VAL A 614 -4.70 14.37 -14.01
C VAL A 614 -4.18 14.82 -15.39
N THR A 615 -5.01 15.53 -16.17
CA THR A 615 -4.68 15.98 -17.53
C THR A 615 -4.94 17.48 -17.72
N LEU A 616 -3.88 18.30 -17.79
CA LEU A 616 -3.97 19.77 -17.93
C LEU A 616 -4.44 20.26 -19.33
N THR A 617 -4.97 19.36 -20.16
CA THR A 617 -5.44 19.60 -21.54
C THR A 617 -6.80 18.95 -21.87
N GLY A 618 -7.49 18.36 -20.90
CA GLY A 618 -8.76 17.66 -21.10
C GLY A 618 -9.94 18.57 -21.54
N GLU A 619 -11.01 17.93 -22.04
CA GLU A 619 -12.36 18.54 -22.06
C GLU A 619 -13.12 18.26 -20.75
N ALA A 620 -12.61 17.35 -19.92
CA ALA A 620 -13.06 17.03 -18.56
C ALA A 620 -12.06 17.58 -17.51
N GLY A 621 -12.43 17.57 -16.23
CA GLY A 621 -11.62 18.07 -15.12
C GLY A 621 -11.78 19.59 -14.88
N PRO A 622 -11.10 20.15 -13.86
CA PRO A 622 -11.20 21.57 -13.53
C PRO A 622 -10.51 22.43 -14.59
N ALA A 623 -11.33 23.01 -15.49
CA ALA A 623 -10.84 23.88 -16.55
C ALA A 623 -10.00 25.05 -15.99
N ILE A 624 -8.81 25.28 -16.57
CA ILE A 624 -7.92 26.38 -16.15
C ILE A 624 -8.07 27.64 -17.02
N VAL A 625 -8.47 27.51 -18.29
CA VAL A 625 -8.73 28.62 -19.24
C VAL A 625 -10.01 28.35 -20.02
N GLU A 626 -10.94 29.31 -20.03
CA GLU A 626 -12.20 29.27 -20.77
C GLU A 626 -12.42 30.61 -21.51
N ASP A 627 -12.93 30.55 -22.75
CA ASP A 627 -13.21 31.73 -23.62
C ASP A 627 -12.04 32.75 -23.81
N GLY A 628 -10.81 32.35 -23.45
CA GLY A 628 -9.62 33.21 -23.49
C GLY A 628 -9.33 33.99 -22.20
N ALA A 629 -10.01 33.67 -21.10
CA ALA A 629 -9.71 34.13 -19.74
C ALA A 629 -9.33 32.92 -18.85
N PRO A 630 -8.56 33.10 -17.77
CA PRO A 630 -8.32 32.03 -16.83
C PRO A 630 -9.52 31.91 -15.89
N VAL A 631 -10.01 30.68 -15.73
CA VAL A 631 -11.10 30.33 -14.81
C VAL A 631 -10.56 29.69 -13.52
N ALA A 632 -9.41 29.01 -13.58
CA ALA A 632 -8.65 28.67 -12.37
C ALA A 632 -7.91 29.89 -11.80
N ARG A 633 -7.75 29.91 -10.49
CA ARG A 633 -6.94 30.89 -9.76
C ARG A 633 -5.45 30.62 -10.00
N ALA A 634 -5.01 29.39 -9.81
CA ALA A 634 -3.63 28.97 -9.94
C ALA A 634 -3.56 27.51 -10.38
N VAL A 635 -2.41 27.11 -10.92
CA VAL A 635 -2.03 25.69 -11.04
C VAL A 635 -0.77 25.46 -10.22
N ILE A 636 -0.84 24.48 -9.32
CA ILE A 636 0.28 23.96 -8.55
C ILE A 636 0.82 22.74 -9.29
N VAL A 637 2.13 22.72 -9.56
CA VAL A 637 2.84 21.58 -10.15
C VAL A 637 3.97 21.20 -9.19
N SER A 638 3.86 20.03 -8.58
CA SER A 638 4.92 19.43 -7.78
C SER A 638 6.03 18.86 -8.68
N THR A 639 7.10 18.30 -8.09
CA THR A 639 8.22 17.73 -8.88
C THR A 639 7.71 16.54 -9.71
N PRO A 640 7.61 16.63 -11.05
CA PRO A 640 6.93 15.62 -11.83
C PRO A 640 7.92 14.50 -12.20
N THR A 641 7.49 13.25 -12.17
CA THR A 641 8.39 12.11 -12.46
C THR A 641 8.79 12.03 -13.94
N ALA A 642 7.98 12.61 -14.83
CA ALA A 642 8.28 12.81 -16.25
C ALA A 642 8.00 14.26 -16.66
N GLU A 643 8.59 14.73 -17.77
CA GLU A 643 8.23 16.02 -18.37
C GLU A 643 6.72 16.08 -18.71
N LEU A 644 6.02 17.13 -18.27
CA LEU A 644 4.69 17.51 -18.79
C LEU A 644 4.74 17.60 -20.33
N THR A 645 3.71 17.17 -21.05
CA THR A 645 3.77 17.14 -22.52
C THR A 645 3.88 18.55 -23.14
N ALA A 646 4.37 18.62 -24.38
CA ALA A 646 4.48 19.90 -25.10
C ALA A 646 3.13 20.63 -25.29
N GLU A 647 1.99 19.95 -25.18
CA GLU A 647 0.66 20.56 -25.27
C GLU A 647 0.19 21.12 -23.92
N GLU A 648 0.47 20.42 -22.82
CA GLU A 648 0.21 20.89 -21.44
C GLU A 648 1.11 22.06 -21.07
N ARG A 649 2.42 21.98 -21.36
CA ARG A 649 3.34 23.13 -21.19
C ARG A 649 2.87 24.34 -21.99
N ALA A 650 2.36 24.13 -23.21
CA ALA A 650 1.77 25.21 -24.00
C ALA A 650 0.42 25.72 -23.45
N THR A 651 -0.33 24.92 -22.69
CA THR A 651 -1.56 25.34 -22.00
C THR A 651 -1.27 26.09 -20.70
N LEU A 652 -0.26 25.70 -19.93
CA LEU A 652 0.26 26.49 -18.80
C LEU A 652 0.81 27.85 -19.26
N VAL A 653 1.50 27.92 -20.40
CA VAL A 653 1.91 29.20 -21.00
C VAL A 653 0.70 30.09 -21.35
N LYS A 654 -0.36 29.54 -21.97
CA LYS A 654 -1.60 30.31 -22.24
C LYS A 654 -2.22 30.83 -20.93
N PHE A 655 -2.29 29.99 -19.91
CA PHE A 655 -2.84 30.32 -18.59
C PHE A 655 -2.06 31.45 -17.94
N ALA A 656 -0.73 31.36 -17.92
CA ALA A 656 0.16 32.42 -17.45
C ALA A 656 0.01 33.72 -18.28
N ASP A 657 -0.03 33.65 -19.61
CA ASP A 657 -0.23 34.82 -20.50
C ASP A 657 -1.52 35.61 -20.18
N VAL A 658 -2.59 34.92 -19.76
CA VAL A 658 -3.86 35.56 -19.35
C VAL A 658 -3.92 35.91 -17.85
N GLY A 659 -2.81 35.78 -17.11
CA GLY A 659 -2.65 36.18 -15.70
C GLY A 659 -3.01 35.10 -14.68
N GLY A 660 -3.10 33.83 -15.11
CA GLY A 660 -3.07 32.69 -14.19
C GLY A 660 -1.73 32.61 -13.46
N ALA A 661 -1.74 32.06 -12.24
CA ALA A 661 -0.56 31.93 -11.40
C ALA A 661 -0.05 30.49 -11.44
N VAL A 662 1.21 30.27 -11.81
CA VAL A 662 1.84 28.94 -11.83
C VAL A 662 2.78 28.82 -10.64
N VAL A 663 2.56 27.83 -9.78
CA VAL A 663 3.38 27.60 -8.58
C VAL A 663 4.05 26.24 -8.71
N LEU A 664 5.38 26.22 -8.79
CA LEU A 664 6.17 25.01 -8.86
C LEU A 664 6.65 24.62 -7.45
N VAL A 665 6.53 23.35 -7.08
CA VAL A 665 6.91 22.84 -5.74
C VAL A 665 8.02 21.78 -5.87
N GLY A 666 9.19 22.10 -5.31
CA GLY A 666 10.36 21.23 -5.28
C GLY A 666 10.60 20.64 -3.89
N SER A 667 11.15 19.43 -3.79
CA SER A 667 11.52 18.81 -2.51
C SER A 667 12.90 18.16 -2.58
N ALA A 668 13.64 18.18 -1.47
CA ALA A 668 14.91 17.48 -1.35
C ALA A 668 14.76 15.95 -1.22
N VAL A 669 13.54 15.43 -1.00
CA VAL A 669 13.24 13.99 -1.04
C VAL A 669 13.45 13.42 -2.45
N ASN A 670 13.17 14.20 -3.50
CA ASN A 670 13.40 13.81 -4.89
C ASN A 670 14.12 14.93 -5.65
N THR A 671 15.45 14.93 -5.57
CA THR A 671 16.29 15.84 -6.37
C THR A 671 16.66 15.30 -7.75
N GLU A 672 16.38 14.02 -8.05
CA GLU A 672 16.74 13.41 -9.34
C GLU A 672 15.78 13.82 -10.47
N HIS A 673 14.53 14.20 -10.13
CA HIS A 673 13.50 14.60 -11.09
C HIS A 673 13.26 16.12 -11.18
N LEU A 674 13.98 16.96 -10.43
CA LEU A 674 13.79 18.42 -10.46
C LEU A 674 14.06 19.04 -11.85
N ASP A 675 15.00 18.48 -12.60
CA ASP A 675 15.32 18.90 -13.98
C ASP A 675 14.12 18.74 -14.94
N ASN A 676 13.07 17.97 -14.60
CA ASN A 676 11.83 17.90 -15.40
C ASN A 676 11.03 19.21 -15.41
N PHE A 677 11.31 20.16 -14.51
CA PHE A 677 10.75 21.52 -14.56
C PHE A 677 11.40 22.40 -15.64
N ASP A 678 12.67 22.18 -16.01
CA ASP A 678 13.41 23.05 -16.95
C ASP A 678 12.66 23.30 -18.27
N PRO A 679 12.05 22.29 -18.93
CA PRO A 679 11.32 22.49 -20.19
C PRO A 679 9.99 23.25 -20.05
N LEU A 680 9.46 23.39 -18.82
CA LEU A 680 8.31 24.23 -18.49
C LEU A 680 8.76 25.66 -18.18
N ILE A 681 9.82 25.80 -17.37
CA ILE A 681 10.44 27.09 -17.04
C ILE A 681 10.95 27.81 -18.29
N GLU A 682 11.59 27.10 -19.24
CA GLU A 682 12.08 27.68 -20.50
C GLU A 682 10.93 28.25 -21.36
N VAL A 683 9.78 27.57 -21.44
CA VAL A 683 8.66 28.03 -22.29
C VAL A 683 7.77 29.06 -21.62
N LEU A 684 7.69 29.08 -20.28
CA LEU A 684 7.15 30.20 -19.51
C LEU A 684 8.07 31.43 -19.58
N GLY A 685 9.37 31.21 -19.81
CA GLY A 685 10.38 32.27 -19.92
C GLY A 685 10.77 32.88 -18.57
N ALA A 686 10.65 32.11 -17.48
CA ALA A 686 10.77 32.61 -16.11
C ALA A 686 12.21 32.63 -15.58
N ASP A 687 12.57 33.67 -14.82
CA ASP A 687 13.86 33.84 -14.13
C ASP A 687 13.83 33.24 -12.71
N VAL A 688 13.33 32.00 -12.61
CA VAL A 688 13.25 31.18 -11.39
C VAL A 688 13.52 29.70 -11.70
N GLY A 689 13.96 28.93 -10.71
CA GLY A 689 14.18 27.49 -10.85
C GLY A 689 14.70 26.84 -9.57
N PHE A 690 14.92 25.53 -9.57
CA PHE A 690 15.41 24.78 -8.42
C PHE A 690 16.93 24.56 -8.45
N THR A 691 17.51 24.24 -7.29
CA THR A 691 18.83 23.57 -7.21
C THR A 691 18.63 22.12 -6.79
N THR A 692 19.72 21.36 -6.65
CA THR A 692 19.71 20.02 -6.02
C THR A 692 20.29 20.04 -4.60
N VAL A 693 20.28 21.20 -3.91
CA VAL A 693 20.87 21.39 -2.58
C VAL A 693 19.78 21.32 -1.50
N PRO A 694 19.76 20.30 -0.63
CA PRO A 694 18.87 20.27 0.53
C PRO A 694 19.21 21.40 1.51
N VAL A 695 18.18 21.99 2.14
CA VAL A 695 18.32 23.01 3.17
C VAL A 695 17.88 22.43 4.52
N THR A 696 18.75 22.50 5.51
CA THR A 696 18.52 21.96 6.86
C THR A 696 19.04 22.93 7.92
N ASP A 697 18.31 23.11 9.01
CA ASP A 697 18.71 23.98 10.12
C ASP A 697 18.59 23.23 11.47
N GLU A 698 19.70 23.10 12.19
CA GLU A 698 19.81 22.42 13.49
C GLU A 698 19.27 23.28 14.66
N GLU A 699 19.19 24.60 14.49
CA GLU A 699 18.76 25.55 15.53
C GLU A 699 17.30 26.04 15.32
N ASN A 700 16.88 26.26 14.06
CA ASN A 700 15.56 26.81 13.71
C ASN A 700 14.77 25.78 12.89
N ASN A 701 14.05 24.89 13.57
CA ASN A 701 13.27 23.83 12.92
C ASN A 701 11.97 23.47 13.65
N LEU A 702 11.10 22.75 12.95
CA LEU A 702 9.82 22.29 13.45
C LEU A 702 10.00 20.99 14.25
N ALA A 703 9.47 20.97 15.47
CA ALA A 703 9.43 19.80 16.36
C ALA A 703 10.78 19.09 16.66
N GLY A 704 11.93 19.73 16.37
CA GLY A 704 13.25 19.12 16.56
C GLY A 704 13.76 18.31 15.36
N ASN A 705 13.17 18.49 14.17
CA ASN A 705 13.60 17.85 12.93
C ASN A 705 14.39 18.83 12.03
N PRO A 706 15.73 18.76 11.92
CA PRO A 706 16.51 19.69 11.10
C PRO A 706 16.16 19.69 9.61
N SER A 707 15.51 18.62 9.11
CA SER A 707 14.97 18.52 7.75
C SER A 707 13.64 19.27 7.56
N THR A 708 13.07 19.88 8.61
CA THR A 708 11.92 20.78 8.52
C THR A 708 12.29 22.15 9.11
N PRO A 709 13.20 22.92 8.46
CA PRO A 709 13.60 24.23 8.94
C PRO A 709 12.41 25.20 9.04
N THR A 710 12.49 26.11 10.00
CA THR A 710 11.50 27.16 10.26
C THR A 710 12.15 28.53 10.21
N THR A 711 11.44 29.55 9.74
CA THR A 711 12.07 30.85 9.46
C THR A 711 11.11 32.04 9.52
N SER A 712 11.67 33.19 9.89
CA SER A 712 11.10 34.54 9.79
C SER A 712 11.99 35.48 8.95
N ASN A 713 12.95 34.92 8.18
CA ASN A 713 13.91 35.63 7.35
C ASN A 713 13.27 36.06 6.01
N PHE A 714 12.42 37.08 6.12
CA PHE A 714 11.63 37.65 5.03
C PHE A 714 12.26 38.95 4.49
N GLU A 715 12.22 39.17 3.18
CA GLU A 715 12.73 40.43 2.59
C GLU A 715 11.73 41.59 2.80
N ASP A 716 12.17 42.69 3.41
CA ASP A 716 11.38 43.91 3.72
C ASP A 716 10.61 44.52 2.52
N SER A 717 11.00 44.20 1.28
CA SER A 717 10.37 44.70 0.05
C SER A 717 8.97 44.16 -0.18
N ASP A 718 8.68 42.96 0.31
CA ASP A 718 7.55 42.15 -0.14
C ASP A 718 6.53 41.92 0.99
N SER A 719 6.39 42.91 1.89
CA SER A 719 5.60 42.84 3.12
C SER A 719 4.16 42.34 2.92
N ALA A 720 3.55 42.58 1.75
CA ALA A 720 2.21 42.11 1.40
C ALA A 720 2.08 40.58 1.30
N LEU A 721 3.19 39.83 1.17
CA LEU A 721 3.18 38.37 1.27
C LEU A 721 2.90 37.86 2.70
N PHE A 722 3.09 38.71 3.70
CA PHE A 722 3.13 38.35 5.11
C PHE A 722 1.96 38.95 5.93
N GLU A 723 0.99 39.58 5.26
CA GLU A 723 -0.27 40.06 5.83
C GLU A 723 -1.37 38.96 5.75
N PRO A 724 -2.51 39.09 6.44
CA PRO A 724 -3.68 38.23 6.24
C PRO A 724 -4.23 38.36 4.80
N VAL A 725 -4.80 37.27 4.24
CA VAL A 725 -5.41 37.26 2.90
C VAL A 725 -6.71 38.07 2.85
N THR A 726 -7.47 38.04 3.95
CA THR A 726 -8.68 38.86 4.15
C THR A 726 -8.32 40.12 4.95
N PRO A 727 -8.39 41.32 4.34
CA PRO A 727 -8.10 42.56 5.05
C PRO A 727 -9.09 42.78 6.20
N ALA A 728 -8.57 43.06 7.40
CA ALA A 728 -9.40 43.31 8.58
C ALA A 728 -10.37 44.49 8.34
N ASP A 729 -11.67 44.19 8.40
CA ASP A 729 -12.73 45.14 8.09
C ASP A 729 -12.81 46.24 9.16
N GLU A 730 -12.66 47.53 8.79
CA GLU A 730 -12.71 48.67 9.74
C GLU A 730 -14.11 48.90 10.37
N THR A 731 -15.07 47.97 10.17
CA THR A 731 -16.49 48.15 10.50
C THR A 731 -17.15 47.08 11.37
N GLU A 732 -16.40 46.21 12.05
CA GLU A 732 -16.96 45.38 13.13
C GLU A 732 -17.13 46.17 14.44
N HIS A 733 -18.30 46.05 15.07
CA HIS A 733 -18.63 46.78 16.31
C HIS A 733 -18.07 46.03 17.53
N THR A 734 -17.38 46.74 18.44
CA THR A 734 -16.76 46.17 19.66
C THR A 734 -17.67 45.23 20.46
N THR A 735 -17.53 43.93 20.22
CA THR A 735 -17.92 42.85 21.12
C THR A 735 -16.67 42.44 21.92
N THR A 736 -16.82 42.29 23.23
CA THR A 736 -15.68 41.90 24.09
C THR A 736 -15.36 40.41 23.87
N PRO A 737 -14.09 40.01 23.75
CA PRO A 737 -13.72 38.60 23.72
C PRO A 737 -14.27 37.85 24.94
N GLY A 738 -14.87 36.68 24.70
CA GLY A 738 -15.07 35.68 25.73
C GLY A 738 -13.76 34.92 25.94
N GLU A 739 -13.44 34.60 27.19
CA GLU A 739 -12.31 33.70 27.50
C GLU A 739 -12.64 32.28 26.99
N GLY A 740 -11.62 31.59 26.47
CA GLY A 740 -11.78 30.40 25.61
C GLY A 740 -12.10 29.10 26.34
N ASP A 741 -12.16 28.02 25.55
CA ASP A 741 -12.46 26.66 26.00
C ASP A 741 -11.38 25.67 25.52
N GLU A 742 -10.13 25.86 25.99
CA GLU A 742 -9.09 24.83 25.91
C GLU A 742 -9.44 23.68 26.88
N THR A 743 -10.12 22.64 26.38
CA THR A 743 -10.48 21.46 27.18
C THR A 743 -9.41 20.35 27.10
N ASP A 744 -8.28 20.59 27.77
CA ASP A 744 -7.30 19.55 28.13
C ASP A 744 -7.99 18.45 28.96
N ILE A 745 -8.10 17.23 28.40
CA ILE A 745 -8.74 16.06 29.06
C ILE A 745 -7.76 15.40 30.04
N GLY A 746 -7.25 16.19 30.98
CA GLY A 746 -6.33 15.76 32.03
C GLY A 746 -7.03 14.93 33.11
N MET A 747 -6.80 13.61 33.13
CA MET A 747 -7.26 12.71 34.20
C MET A 747 -6.87 13.24 35.60
N LYS A 748 -7.86 13.54 36.46
CA LYS A 748 -7.65 13.58 37.92
C LYS A 748 -8.78 12.96 38.72
N THR A 749 -8.43 11.88 39.41
CA THR A 749 -9.04 11.50 40.69
C THR A 749 -8.78 12.57 41.75
N GLU A 750 -9.78 12.94 42.56
CA GLU A 750 -9.55 13.18 43.99
C GLU A 750 -10.85 13.14 44.82
N THR A 751 -10.72 13.17 46.15
CA THR A 751 -11.71 12.63 47.09
C THR A 751 -12.02 13.61 48.24
N GLU A 752 -13.33 13.88 48.44
CA GLU A 752 -13.99 14.43 49.64
C GLU A 752 -13.66 15.86 50.17
N ALA A 753 -14.71 16.43 50.79
CA ALA A 753 -14.77 17.57 51.70
C ALA A 753 -14.48 19.00 51.15
N GLY A 754 -15.30 20.02 51.48
CA GLY A 754 -16.56 20.00 52.24
C GLY A 754 -17.04 21.41 52.68
N SER A 755 -18.17 21.44 53.43
CA SER A 755 -18.92 22.63 53.92
C SER A 755 -19.73 23.38 52.84
N GLU A 756 -21.07 23.46 52.96
CA GLU A 756 -21.88 24.56 53.56
C GLU A 756 -21.87 25.84 52.68
N THR A 757 -22.96 26.47 52.22
CA THR A 757 -24.40 26.60 52.61
C THR A 757 -25.24 27.02 51.37
N ASP A 758 -26.58 27.05 51.28
CA ASP A 758 -27.75 26.48 52.00
C ASP A 758 -29.04 26.93 51.23
N GLU A 759 -30.16 26.18 51.31
CA GLU A 759 -31.54 26.50 50.84
C GLU A 759 -31.77 26.88 49.33
N THR A 760 -32.86 26.53 48.61
CA THR A 760 -34.16 25.90 48.92
C THR A 760 -34.71 24.99 47.78
N SER A 761 -35.37 23.86 48.13
CA SER A 761 -36.56 23.25 47.47
C SER A 761 -36.49 22.76 45.99
N GLU A 762 -37.24 21.73 45.53
CA GLU A 762 -38.29 20.89 46.14
C GLU A 762 -37.99 19.37 46.02
N THR A 763 -38.69 18.54 46.79
CA THR A 763 -38.46 17.08 46.90
C THR A 763 -39.52 16.24 46.19
N VAL A 764 -39.11 15.18 45.48
CA VAL A 764 -39.91 13.95 45.31
C VAL A 764 -39.02 12.73 45.62
N THR A 765 -39.59 11.69 46.24
CA THR A 765 -38.85 10.57 46.84
C THR A 765 -39.23 9.21 46.27
N THR A 766 -38.28 8.27 46.18
CA THR A 766 -38.38 6.85 46.61
C THR A 766 -36.99 6.19 46.45
N SER A 767 -36.29 5.63 47.45
CA SER A 767 -36.61 4.58 48.45
C SER A 767 -36.25 3.14 48.04
N LYS A 768 -35.04 2.69 48.39
CA LYS A 768 -34.58 1.32 48.78
C LYS A 768 -33.04 1.28 48.70
N SER A 769 -32.24 1.10 49.77
CA SER A 769 -32.13 0.06 50.82
C SER A 769 -31.08 -1.02 50.51
N THR A 770 -29.91 -0.86 51.15
CA THR A 770 -28.85 -1.84 51.49
C THR A 770 -29.39 -3.14 52.15
N PRO A 771 -28.61 -4.25 52.38
CA PRO A 771 -27.17 -4.25 52.75
C PRO A 771 -26.23 -5.40 52.30
N ALA A 772 -24.92 -5.09 52.35
CA ALA A 772 -23.76 -5.80 52.93
C ALA A 772 -23.46 -7.31 52.73
N SER A 773 -22.16 -7.57 52.56
CA SER A 773 -21.40 -8.67 53.19
C SER A 773 -19.93 -8.25 53.43
N GLU A 774 -19.32 -8.70 54.52
CA GLU A 774 -17.93 -8.38 54.95
C GLU A 774 -17.03 -9.63 54.89
N ASP A 775 -15.74 -9.48 54.55
CA ASP A 775 -14.55 -10.07 55.22
C ASP A 775 -13.26 -9.67 54.43
N GLN A 776 -12.16 -9.17 55.04
CA GLN A 776 -11.05 -9.87 55.76
C GLN A 776 -10.28 -10.88 54.87
N ALA A 777 -8.94 -10.90 54.73
CA ALA A 777 -7.78 -10.09 55.19
C ALA A 777 -6.57 -10.41 54.23
N ASP A 778 -5.31 -9.92 54.32
CA ASP A 778 -4.56 -9.15 55.34
C ASP A 778 -3.62 -8.08 54.67
N SER A 779 -2.27 -8.16 54.71
CA SER A 779 -1.42 -6.96 54.48
C SER A 779 0.07 -7.11 54.04
N ILE A 780 0.52 -6.16 53.16
CA ILE A 780 1.80 -5.37 53.21
C ILE A 780 3.17 -6.09 52.93
N PRO A 781 4.22 -5.46 52.28
CA PRO A 781 4.32 -4.29 51.36
C PRO A 781 5.36 -4.38 50.17
N GLY A 782 5.39 -3.39 49.26
CA GLY A 782 6.62 -2.57 49.06
C GLY A 782 7.27 -2.37 47.66
N PHE A 783 7.20 -1.12 47.15
CA PHE A 783 8.08 -0.41 46.19
C PHE A 783 8.11 -0.79 44.69
N GLY A 784 7.99 0.25 43.83
CA GLY A 784 8.25 0.25 42.37
C GLY A 784 9.67 0.72 42.01
N PRO A 785 9.95 1.17 40.75
CA PRO A 785 9.27 2.29 40.09
C PRO A 785 8.84 1.98 38.61
N PRO A 786 8.37 2.92 37.76
CA PRO A 786 7.68 2.58 36.50
C PRO A 786 8.59 2.44 35.28
N ILE A 787 8.08 1.75 34.26
CA ILE A 787 8.60 1.73 32.87
C ILE A 787 7.91 2.84 32.07
N ALA A 788 8.63 3.46 31.13
CA ALA A 788 8.10 4.52 30.28
C ALA A 788 7.36 3.95 29.06
N VAL A 789 6.23 4.55 28.69
CA VAL A 789 5.61 4.36 27.38
C VAL A 789 6.37 5.22 26.36
N VAL A 790 6.82 4.59 25.27
CA VAL A 790 7.36 5.27 24.09
C VAL A 790 6.35 5.11 22.96
N ALA A 791 6.12 6.16 22.19
CA ALA A 791 5.02 6.23 21.24
C ALA A 791 5.22 5.34 20.01
N ILE A 792 4.18 4.60 19.63
CA ILE A 792 4.02 3.99 18.31
C ILE A 792 2.81 4.69 17.68
N VAL A 793 3.09 5.63 16.75
CA VAL A 793 2.05 6.43 16.05
C VAL A 793 2.42 6.63 14.58
N THR A 794 3.72 6.86 14.28
CA THR A 794 4.20 7.29 12.96
C THR A 794 3.92 6.32 11.81
N THR A 795 3.79 5.02 12.06
CA THR A 795 3.62 4.00 10.99
C THR A 795 2.22 3.98 10.38
N ALA A 796 1.18 4.26 11.17
CA ALA A 796 -0.22 4.11 10.73
C ALA A 796 -0.66 5.15 9.68
N VAL A 797 -0.04 6.34 9.70
CA VAL A 797 -0.40 7.46 8.81
C VAL A 797 0.13 7.27 7.38
N LEU A 798 1.18 6.46 7.17
CA LEU A 798 1.73 6.24 5.83
C LEU A 798 0.89 5.23 5.02
N LEU A 799 0.42 4.17 5.67
CA LEU A 799 -0.36 3.08 5.04
C LEU A 799 -1.76 3.52 4.58
N ARG A 800 -2.31 4.63 5.13
CA ARG A 800 -3.61 5.16 4.73
C ARG A 800 -3.61 5.94 3.39
N ARG A 801 -2.44 6.31 2.86
CA ARG A 801 -2.32 7.20 1.67
C ARG A 801 -2.40 6.50 0.31
N LEU A 802 -2.53 5.17 0.31
CA LEU A 802 -2.47 4.31 -0.88
C LEU A 802 -3.59 3.24 -0.91
N ASP A 803 -4.58 3.39 -0.03
CA ASP A 803 -5.73 2.49 0.15
C ASP A 803 -7.09 3.19 -0.10
N ARG A 804 -7.02 4.45 -0.53
CA ARG A 804 -8.16 5.20 -1.07
C ARG A 804 -7.95 5.29 -2.57
#